data_AF-A0A931JS40-F1
#
_entry.id   AF-A0A931JS40-F1
#
_cell.length_a   1.000
_cell.length_b   1.000
_cell.length_c   1.000
_cell.angle_alpha   90.00
_cell.angle_beta   90.00
_cell.angle_gamma   90.00
#
_symmetry.space_group_name_H-M   'P 1'
#
loop_
_entity.id
_entity.type
_entity.pdbx_description
1 polymer ?
#
loop_
_entity_poly.entity_id
_entity_poly.type
_entity_poly.pdbx_seq_one_letter_code
_entity_poly.pdbx_strand_id
1 'polypeptide(L)'
;MVRRFRFKNLAYLIFAIVYYFTASITPVFAIPKFPTGRDAEFIENNILFYNPDGKKNSSCLSPDRSCQTSDGSDVSVVGDGFLGTDSFKNEFKSKFSKLETADTNFSTTSNLSFDDLISNLNTKTYQKNILISFGTENGQTLTKEQLDQIILAAGSSKTILLANNYSATGNMTDTNKVIEDASKSYQNVKLIDIASKISSNTSLIENNQISQTGAKELVGIISSILNAGCSGSFTKYNFTDGQLRGISAMAIQENGLSPPVSVLTEASQMANLFESSLMNRYNQNANKEQGFIDMLLRSGWYYSGTVAKYSETANISQDVLDGVRSVLNNGKRTLPTGIGEHDDINDVVSISNDGVVVDKRNLANFIPKKTIIKNNNNSTYVFYRWADPSAPDNRKGDPFGYFQDKGIGELEEEANLSVGGSSSTVSSNRTASNTSVSSTGPATDPEVVVTADFKNYAGDEILSQAERDKIAANRPVYEEAARENNMPWQILAVLHYREHSLNVSNPSNGQGIYQLYSYTSGGTNSNAFKPAGPVTTEEFLRQTKIAAKLVKEQYGPELTANPDSRMVKKMFYRYNGEAYQQQALDMGFTPEQASIGEGSPYVMSRADAKRDSTKGGMSWYMYVGDHQSTTGHNERNFGAYVVYLALGGFTDNSGTSGCSSSNSQPGTGGYSGGGHQVISQTAVDLAWHRYDMETDSATRAYFSGGRKNPTPAYSEAQRKVGNVGDVTDCGRFVSVVLHSSGADPNFPPVDTTGSMVPYLNRHRELYDEIPNTGDTSVLQSGDILIVPGHIKLVVNINGHLQEVQASLYGHAPETSDRVNLTHSHGAYQIFRRKS
;
A
#
# COMPACT_ATOMS: atom_id res chain seq x y z
N MET A 1 -26.45 -55.59 44.32
CA MET A 1 -27.37 -54.42 44.24
C MET A 1 -26.57 -53.11 44.27
N VAL A 2 -25.79 -52.78 43.23
CA VAL A 2 -24.79 -51.66 43.28
C VAL A 2 -25.18 -50.43 42.42
N ARG A 3 -26.28 -50.49 41.65
CA ARG A 3 -26.68 -49.39 40.73
C ARG A 3 -27.40 -48.18 41.37
N ARG A 4 -27.85 -48.24 42.63
CA ARG A 4 -28.67 -47.15 43.23
C ARG A 4 -27.90 -45.99 43.88
N PHE A 5 -26.59 -46.11 44.11
CA PHE A 5 -25.82 -45.04 44.77
C PHE A 5 -25.25 -43.95 43.84
N ARG A 6 -25.23 -44.15 42.51
CA ARG A 6 -24.66 -43.17 41.57
C ARG A 6 -25.60 -42.03 41.15
N PHE A 7 -26.90 -42.14 41.39
CA PHE A 7 -27.89 -41.16 40.89
C PHE A 7 -28.03 -39.88 41.73
N LYS A 8 -27.74 -39.92 43.05
CA LYS A 8 -27.89 -38.73 43.90
C LYS A 8 -26.87 -37.63 43.61
N ASN A 9 -25.61 -37.99 43.31
CA ASN A 9 -24.56 -37.01 43.06
C ASN A 9 -24.74 -36.23 41.74
N LEU A 10 -25.43 -36.83 40.76
CA LEU A 10 -25.69 -36.18 39.47
C LEU A 10 -26.72 -35.04 39.58
N ALA A 11 -27.71 -35.18 40.48
CA ALA A 11 -28.73 -34.15 40.69
C ALA A 11 -28.18 -32.86 41.32
N TYR A 12 -27.22 -32.97 42.24
CA TYR A 12 -26.56 -31.81 42.85
C TYR A 12 -25.68 -31.04 41.87
N LEU A 13 -25.06 -31.71 40.89
CA LEU A 13 -24.26 -31.07 39.85
C LEU A 13 -25.12 -30.16 38.95
N ILE A 14 -26.34 -30.62 38.61
CA ILE A 14 -27.26 -29.88 37.74
C ILE A 14 -27.76 -28.58 38.43
N PHE A 15 -28.06 -28.63 39.73
CA PHE A 15 -28.48 -27.45 40.48
C PHE A 15 -27.37 -26.38 40.61
N ALA A 16 -26.11 -26.80 40.72
CA ALA A 16 -24.98 -25.86 40.79
C ALA A 16 -24.78 -25.10 39.46
N ILE A 17 -24.99 -25.76 38.32
CA ILE A 17 -24.85 -25.14 36.99
C ILE A 17 -25.94 -24.10 36.75
N VAL A 18 -27.19 -24.39 37.12
CA VAL A 18 -28.30 -23.43 36.96
C VAL A 18 -28.09 -22.16 37.81
N TYR A 19 -27.57 -22.30 39.04
CA TYR A 19 -27.27 -21.16 39.91
C TYR A 19 -26.17 -20.24 39.35
N TYR A 20 -25.20 -20.80 38.61
CA TYR A 20 -24.12 -20.03 37.99
C TYR A 20 -24.59 -19.17 36.81
N PHE A 21 -25.62 -19.61 36.08
CA PHE A 21 -26.16 -18.89 34.92
C PHE A 21 -27.08 -17.71 35.25
N THR A 22 -27.56 -17.58 36.50
CA THR A 22 -28.49 -16.52 36.90
C THR A 22 -27.86 -15.37 37.69
N ALA A 23 -26.56 -15.44 38.02
CA ALA A 23 -25.95 -14.61 39.06
C ALA A 23 -25.18 -13.36 38.57
N SER A 24 -25.02 -13.15 37.26
CA SER A 24 -24.17 -12.09 36.69
C SER A 24 -24.89 -11.24 35.63
N ILE A 25 -25.88 -10.49 36.10
CA ILE A 25 -26.56 -9.42 35.35
C ILE A 25 -25.61 -8.20 35.21
N THR A 26 -25.66 -7.54 34.05
CA THR A 26 -24.91 -6.33 33.63
C THR A 26 -24.98 -5.14 34.62
N PRO A 27 -23.97 -4.23 34.68
CA PRO A 27 -24.00 -3.05 33.78
C PRO A 27 -22.64 -2.38 33.40
N VAL A 28 -22.75 -1.44 32.46
CA VAL A 28 -21.75 -0.48 31.96
C VAL A 28 -21.18 0.46 33.04
N PHE A 29 -19.89 0.80 32.97
CA PHE A 29 -19.33 2.02 33.58
C PHE A 29 -18.27 2.71 32.68
N ALA A 30 -18.06 4.01 32.92
CA ALA A 30 -17.56 4.98 31.93
C ALA A 30 -16.05 5.27 31.97
N ILE A 31 -15.57 5.90 30.88
CA ILE A 31 -14.18 6.34 30.65
C ILE A 31 -13.83 7.58 31.51
N PRO A 32 -12.76 7.55 32.32
CA PRO A 32 -12.16 8.75 32.92
C PRO A 32 -11.21 9.45 31.94
N LYS A 33 -11.11 10.79 32.01
CA LYS A 33 -10.21 11.64 31.20
C LYS A 33 -9.48 12.62 32.12
N PHE A 34 -8.15 12.73 32.05
CA PHE A 34 -7.26 13.84 32.52
C PHE A 34 -5.79 13.49 32.17
N PRO A 35 -4.78 14.38 32.35
CA PRO A 35 -4.63 15.75 31.83
C PRO A 35 -3.30 15.93 31.02
N THR A 36 -3.02 17.14 30.54
CA THR A 36 -1.92 17.49 29.61
C THR A 36 -0.52 17.62 30.24
N GLY A 37 0.54 17.28 29.48
CA GLY A 37 1.94 17.61 29.79
C GLY A 37 2.97 16.53 29.43
N ARG A 38 2.84 15.82 28.29
CA ARG A 38 3.66 14.64 27.94
C ARG A 38 3.95 14.57 26.44
N ASP A 39 4.70 15.53 25.93
CA ASP A 39 4.78 15.79 24.48
C ASP A 39 5.78 14.88 23.72
N ALA A 40 6.61 14.12 24.46
CA ALA A 40 7.34 12.97 23.94
C ALA A 40 6.48 11.69 23.84
N GLU A 41 5.20 11.78 24.21
CA GLU A 41 4.25 10.68 24.20
C GLU A 41 3.04 10.97 23.30
N PHE A 42 2.64 9.98 22.49
CA PHE A 42 1.37 10.03 21.75
C PHE A 42 0.53 8.79 22.03
N ILE A 43 -0.79 8.93 21.89
CA ILE A 43 -1.74 7.88 22.23
C ILE A 43 -2.47 7.36 20.98
N GLU A 44 -2.43 6.05 20.73
CA GLU A 44 -3.22 5.41 19.68
C GLU A 44 -3.91 4.14 20.21
N ASN A 45 -5.23 3.97 20.03
CA ASN A 45 -6.04 2.88 20.61
C ASN A 45 -6.08 2.81 22.16
N ASN A 46 -5.96 3.96 22.85
CA ASN A 46 -5.60 4.01 24.28
C ASN A 46 -4.30 3.23 24.52
N ILE A 47 -3.21 3.69 23.92
CA ILE A 47 -1.85 3.18 24.13
C ILE A 47 -0.90 4.36 24.08
N LEU A 48 -0.23 4.65 25.19
CA LEU A 48 0.81 5.65 25.30
C LEU A 48 2.18 5.15 24.79
N PHE A 49 2.69 5.73 23.71
CA PHE A 49 4.02 5.45 23.15
C PHE A 49 5.00 6.57 23.47
N TYR A 50 6.22 6.26 23.95
CA TYR A 50 7.27 7.24 24.29
C TYR A 50 8.43 7.20 23.28
N ASN A 51 8.86 8.35 22.77
CA ASN A 51 9.97 8.51 21.80
C ASN A 51 10.95 9.61 22.27
N PRO A 52 12.08 9.25 22.92
CA PRO A 52 12.99 10.24 23.51
C PRO A 52 14.02 10.87 22.55
N ASP A 53 14.36 10.22 21.44
CA ASP A 53 15.67 10.44 20.80
C ASP A 53 15.68 11.41 19.61
N GLY A 54 14.52 11.78 19.07
CA GLY A 54 14.34 12.94 18.19
C GLY A 54 15.10 12.96 16.85
N LYS A 55 15.76 11.87 16.43
CA LYS A 55 16.55 11.79 15.17
C LYS A 55 16.07 10.66 14.26
N LYS A 56 15.83 10.99 12.99
CA LYS A 56 14.95 10.24 12.09
C LYS A 56 15.65 9.35 11.05
N ASN A 57 16.93 9.00 11.27
CA ASN A 57 17.73 8.24 10.29
C ASN A 57 18.20 6.89 10.87
N SER A 58 17.94 5.82 10.10
CA SER A 58 18.40 4.42 10.26
C SER A 58 18.00 3.65 11.53
N SER A 59 16.91 2.89 11.44
CA SER A 59 16.80 1.56 12.06
C SER A 59 15.90 0.63 11.20
N CYS A 60 16.27 -0.65 11.08
CA CYS A 60 15.71 -1.57 10.06
C CYS A 60 14.39 -2.24 10.48
N LEU A 61 13.55 -1.58 11.29
CA LEU A 61 12.42 -2.20 11.98
C LEU A 61 11.11 -1.42 11.78
N SER A 62 10.60 -1.41 10.55
CA SER A 62 9.17 -1.10 10.29
C SER A 62 8.47 -2.38 9.83
N PRO A 63 7.37 -2.82 10.47
CA PRO A 63 6.39 -3.61 9.76
C PRO A 63 5.83 -2.80 8.58
N ASP A 64 5.47 -3.47 7.49
CA ASP A 64 4.90 -2.82 6.30
C ASP A 64 3.66 -1.98 6.67
N ARG A 65 3.75 -0.66 6.54
CA ARG A 65 2.64 0.28 6.84
C ARG A 65 1.47 0.20 5.85
N SER A 66 1.57 -0.66 4.84
CA SER A 66 0.59 -0.85 3.77
C SER A 66 -0.41 -1.99 4.01
N CYS A 67 -0.15 -2.90 4.95
CA CYS A 67 -1.04 -4.04 5.16
C CYS A 67 -2.04 -3.84 6.31
N GLN A 68 -3.29 -3.57 5.92
CA GLN A 68 -4.44 -3.76 6.80
C GLN A 68 -4.82 -5.24 6.82
N THR A 69 -5.04 -5.80 8.02
CA THR A 69 -5.75 -7.07 8.14
C THR A 69 -7.21 -6.87 7.74
N SER A 70 -7.76 -7.77 6.92
CA SER A 70 -9.13 -7.63 6.41
C SER A 70 -10.13 -7.64 7.57
N ASP A 71 -10.98 -6.62 7.63
CA ASP A 71 -12.10 -6.53 8.57
C ASP A 71 -13.44 -7.01 7.97
N GLY A 72 -13.43 -7.44 6.69
CA GLY A 72 -14.58 -7.95 5.94
C GLY A 72 -15.17 -6.97 4.94
N SER A 73 -14.82 -5.68 5.02
CA SER A 73 -15.30 -4.67 4.06
C SER A 73 -14.82 -4.92 2.63
N ASP A 74 -13.73 -5.66 2.45
CA ASP A 74 -13.12 -6.03 1.18
C ASP A 74 -13.39 -7.49 0.77
N VAL A 75 -14.35 -8.17 1.42
CA VAL A 75 -14.65 -9.60 1.22
C VAL A 75 -16.08 -9.84 0.72
N SER A 76 -16.20 -10.70 -0.28
CA SER A 76 -17.46 -11.26 -0.81
C SER A 76 -17.49 -12.78 -0.74
N VAL A 77 -18.69 -13.36 -0.78
CA VAL A 77 -18.91 -14.81 -0.83
C VAL A 77 -19.90 -15.14 -1.92
N VAL A 78 -19.57 -16.13 -2.77
CA VAL A 78 -20.47 -16.72 -3.75
C VAL A 78 -20.32 -18.24 -3.66
N GLY A 79 -21.41 -18.99 -3.59
CA GLY A 79 -21.29 -20.44 -3.68
C GLY A 79 -22.57 -21.26 -3.57
N ASP A 80 -22.40 -22.57 -3.63
CA ASP A 80 -23.47 -23.53 -3.39
C ASP A 80 -23.86 -23.59 -1.88
N GLY A 81 -24.81 -24.46 -1.54
CA GLY A 81 -25.28 -24.61 -0.16
C GLY A 81 -24.29 -25.28 0.78
N PHE A 82 -23.10 -25.71 0.34
CA PHE A 82 -22.03 -26.16 1.25
C PHE A 82 -21.67 -25.04 2.25
N LEU A 83 -21.66 -23.80 1.78
CA LEU A 83 -21.48 -22.58 2.58
C LEU A 83 -22.82 -21.92 2.98
N GLY A 84 -23.94 -22.59 2.76
CA GLY A 84 -25.30 -22.10 3.00
C GLY A 84 -25.74 -22.09 4.47
N THR A 85 -24.86 -22.37 5.43
CA THR A 85 -25.25 -22.52 6.84
C THR A 85 -25.16 -21.22 7.63
N ASP A 86 -26.12 -20.99 8.53
CA ASP A 86 -26.08 -19.88 9.49
C ASP A 86 -24.80 -19.92 10.34
N SER A 87 -24.27 -21.11 10.62
CA SER A 87 -23.02 -21.28 11.36
C SER A 87 -21.83 -20.66 10.61
N PHE A 88 -21.73 -20.87 9.29
CA PHE A 88 -20.71 -20.23 8.47
C PHE A 88 -20.91 -18.72 8.40
N LYS A 89 -22.13 -18.24 8.10
CA LYS A 89 -22.43 -16.80 7.98
C LYS A 89 -22.16 -16.05 9.29
N ASN A 90 -22.49 -16.64 10.44
CA ASN A 90 -22.24 -16.04 11.75
C ASN A 90 -20.76 -16.05 12.15
N GLU A 91 -20.03 -17.15 11.93
CA GLU A 91 -18.59 -17.22 12.24
C GLU A 91 -17.76 -16.29 11.34
N PHE A 92 -18.12 -16.19 10.06
CA PHE A 92 -17.47 -15.27 9.13
C PHE A 92 -17.70 -13.82 9.56
N LYS A 93 -18.93 -13.46 9.96
CA LYS A 93 -19.26 -12.12 10.48
C LYS A 93 -18.63 -11.83 11.86
N SER A 94 -18.47 -12.82 12.74
CA SER A 94 -17.78 -12.60 14.03
C SER A 94 -16.28 -12.39 13.86
N LYS A 95 -15.66 -13.05 12.88
CA LYS A 95 -14.24 -12.85 12.55
C LYS A 95 -13.99 -11.56 11.75
N PHE A 96 -14.95 -11.16 10.92
CA PHE A 96 -14.84 -10.01 10.02
C PHE A 96 -16.02 -9.04 10.23
N SER A 97 -15.84 -8.11 11.18
CA SER A 97 -16.89 -7.24 11.72
C SER A 97 -17.62 -6.34 10.70
N LYS A 98 -17.01 -6.04 9.55
CA LYS A 98 -17.59 -5.21 8.47
C LYS A 98 -18.08 -6.03 7.27
N LEU A 99 -18.12 -7.35 7.36
CA LEU A 99 -18.60 -8.22 6.29
C LEU A 99 -20.06 -7.90 5.92
N GLU A 100 -20.27 -7.38 4.72
CA GLU A 100 -21.61 -7.17 4.18
C GLU A 100 -22.26 -8.51 3.90
N THR A 101 -23.40 -8.77 4.55
CA THR A 101 -24.08 -10.07 4.59
C THR A 101 -25.40 -10.11 3.81
N ALA A 102 -25.64 -9.07 2.99
CA ALA A 102 -26.73 -9.01 2.02
C ALA A 102 -26.43 -9.89 0.80
N ASP A 103 -27.47 -10.38 0.13
CA ASP A 103 -27.36 -11.36 -0.97
C ASP A 103 -26.70 -10.79 -2.26
N THR A 104 -26.42 -9.48 -2.26
CA THR A 104 -25.57 -8.76 -3.22
C THR A 104 -24.08 -9.06 -3.05
N ASN A 105 -23.63 -9.30 -1.82
CA ASN A 105 -22.21 -9.51 -1.46
C ASN A 105 -21.92 -10.91 -0.87
N PHE A 106 -22.92 -11.55 -0.27
CA PHE A 106 -22.85 -12.86 0.36
C PHE A 106 -23.97 -13.75 -0.18
N SER A 107 -23.71 -14.43 -1.30
CA SER A 107 -24.69 -15.17 -2.09
C SER A 107 -24.39 -16.67 -2.08
N THR A 108 -24.88 -17.39 -1.06
CA THR A 108 -24.80 -18.86 -0.99
C THR A 108 -26.17 -19.48 -1.28
N THR A 109 -26.25 -20.39 -2.24
CA THR A 109 -27.52 -20.90 -2.80
C THR A 109 -27.53 -22.43 -2.88
N SER A 110 -28.49 -23.08 -2.22
CA SER A 110 -28.61 -24.54 -2.31
C SER A 110 -28.96 -25.01 -3.72
N ASN A 111 -28.29 -26.07 -4.18
CA ASN A 111 -28.36 -26.63 -5.52
C ASN A 111 -28.02 -25.63 -6.65
N LEU A 112 -27.12 -24.68 -6.38
CA LEU A 112 -26.62 -23.72 -7.37
C LEU A 112 -26.17 -24.43 -8.66
N SER A 113 -26.69 -23.98 -9.81
CA SER A 113 -26.23 -24.46 -11.12
C SER A 113 -24.99 -23.69 -11.59
N PHE A 114 -24.24 -24.25 -12.54
CA PHE A 114 -23.09 -23.56 -13.12
C PHE A 114 -23.49 -22.26 -13.83
N ASP A 115 -24.60 -22.26 -14.57
CA ASP A 115 -25.09 -21.07 -15.27
C ASP A 115 -25.53 -19.99 -14.29
N ASP A 116 -26.16 -20.37 -13.17
CA ASP A 116 -26.52 -19.45 -12.08
C ASP A 116 -25.29 -18.90 -11.36
N LEU A 117 -24.22 -19.69 -11.20
CA LEU A 117 -22.94 -19.21 -10.66
C LEU A 117 -22.33 -18.15 -11.58
N ILE A 118 -22.21 -18.43 -12.88
CA ILE A 118 -21.68 -17.50 -13.87
C ILE A 118 -22.57 -16.25 -14.00
N SER A 119 -23.89 -16.40 -13.93
CA SER A 119 -24.83 -15.28 -13.92
C SER A 119 -24.66 -14.40 -12.67
N ASN A 120 -24.55 -15.00 -11.48
CA ASN A 120 -24.25 -14.28 -10.24
C ASN A 120 -22.90 -13.56 -10.29
N LEU A 121 -21.87 -14.17 -10.89
CA LEU A 121 -20.54 -13.55 -11.02
C LEU A 121 -20.55 -12.34 -11.97
N ASN A 122 -21.26 -12.43 -13.09
CA ASN A 122 -21.32 -11.35 -14.10
C ASN A 122 -22.28 -10.20 -13.76
N THR A 123 -23.34 -10.44 -12.96
CA THR A 123 -24.41 -9.46 -12.72
C THR A 123 -24.28 -8.67 -11.43
N LYS A 124 -23.49 -9.14 -10.45
CA LYS A 124 -23.30 -8.50 -9.15
C LYS A 124 -21.89 -7.94 -9.00
N THR A 125 -21.75 -6.82 -8.30
CA THR A 125 -20.45 -6.21 -8.02
C THR A 125 -19.91 -6.71 -6.69
N TYR A 126 -18.90 -7.59 -6.76
CA TYR A 126 -18.20 -8.09 -5.58
C TYR A 126 -17.01 -7.20 -5.17
N GLN A 127 -16.55 -7.37 -3.94
CA GLN A 127 -15.41 -6.68 -3.35
C GLN A 127 -14.06 -7.18 -3.94
N LYS A 128 -12.95 -6.77 -3.31
CA LYS A 128 -11.58 -7.10 -3.73
C LYS A 128 -11.27 -8.59 -3.63
N ASN A 129 -11.71 -9.24 -2.56
CA ASN A 129 -11.51 -10.67 -2.33
C ASN A 129 -12.86 -11.40 -2.43
N ILE A 130 -12.92 -12.49 -3.19
CA ILE A 130 -14.14 -13.26 -3.41
C ILE A 130 -13.90 -14.72 -3.05
N LEU A 131 -14.63 -15.24 -2.07
CA LEU A 131 -14.70 -16.66 -1.78
C LEU A 131 -15.67 -17.33 -2.75
N ILE A 132 -15.22 -18.36 -3.45
CA ILE A 132 -16.01 -19.18 -4.37
C ILE A 132 -15.99 -20.64 -3.90
N SER A 133 -17.18 -21.24 -3.81
CA SER A 133 -17.35 -22.68 -3.55
C SER A 133 -18.48 -23.25 -4.40
N PHE A 134 -18.22 -24.35 -5.11
CA PHE A 134 -19.19 -24.93 -6.05
C PHE A 134 -18.92 -26.41 -6.27
N GLY A 135 -19.94 -27.25 -6.08
CA GLY A 135 -19.92 -28.69 -6.40
C GLY A 135 -19.93 -29.62 -5.18
N THR A 136 -19.66 -29.11 -3.97
CA THR A 136 -19.57 -29.94 -2.76
C THR A 136 -20.94 -30.38 -2.26
N GLU A 137 -21.96 -29.53 -2.37
CA GLU A 137 -23.31 -29.85 -1.88
C GLU A 137 -23.99 -30.94 -2.73
N ASN A 138 -23.90 -30.78 -4.06
CA ASN A 138 -24.68 -31.52 -5.06
C ASN A 138 -23.86 -32.54 -5.88
N GLY A 139 -22.55 -32.62 -5.67
CA GLY A 139 -21.67 -33.56 -6.36
C GLY A 139 -21.26 -33.16 -7.78
N GLN A 140 -21.47 -31.90 -8.19
CA GLN A 140 -21.11 -31.41 -9.53
C GLN A 140 -19.60 -31.20 -9.68
N THR A 141 -19.04 -31.73 -10.77
CA THR A 141 -17.62 -31.59 -11.13
C THR A 141 -17.41 -30.45 -12.13
N LEU A 142 -16.35 -29.67 -11.96
CA LEU A 142 -15.91 -28.65 -12.93
C LEU A 142 -14.87 -29.22 -13.90
N THR A 143 -14.98 -28.85 -15.18
CA THR A 143 -13.89 -28.95 -16.16
C THR A 143 -12.92 -27.76 -16.06
N LYS A 144 -11.79 -27.82 -16.77
CA LYS A 144 -10.85 -26.70 -16.85
C LYS A 144 -11.49 -25.47 -17.47
N GLU A 145 -12.23 -25.63 -18.56
CA GLU A 145 -12.89 -24.56 -19.30
C GLU A 145 -13.94 -23.85 -18.44
N GLN A 146 -14.69 -24.62 -17.65
CA GLN A 146 -15.65 -24.09 -16.68
C GLN A 146 -14.96 -23.31 -15.56
N LEU A 147 -13.80 -23.76 -15.07
CA LEU A 147 -13.05 -23.03 -14.06
C LEU A 147 -12.41 -21.75 -14.63
N ASP A 148 -11.88 -21.80 -15.85
CA ASP A 148 -11.39 -20.63 -16.58
C ASP A 148 -12.53 -19.58 -16.76
N GLN A 149 -13.77 -20.03 -17.03
CA GLN A 149 -14.96 -19.17 -17.08
C GLN A 149 -15.32 -18.56 -15.73
N ILE A 150 -15.25 -19.30 -14.62
CA ILE A 150 -15.45 -18.78 -13.26
C ILE A 150 -14.42 -17.68 -12.95
N ILE A 151 -13.14 -17.92 -13.29
CA ILE A 151 -12.05 -16.95 -13.07
C ILE A 151 -12.26 -15.69 -13.91
N LEU A 152 -12.68 -15.84 -15.17
CA LEU A 152 -12.98 -14.71 -16.06
C LEU A 152 -14.17 -13.89 -15.56
N ALA A 153 -15.27 -14.55 -15.16
CA ALA A 153 -16.49 -13.89 -14.68
C ALA A 153 -16.30 -13.19 -13.32
N ALA A 154 -15.47 -13.74 -12.43
CA ALA A 154 -15.09 -13.07 -11.18
C ALA A 154 -14.19 -11.83 -11.42
N GLY A 155 -13.40 -11.84 -12.50
CA GLY A 155 -12.57 -10.71 -12.94
C GLY A 155 -11.14 -10.76 -12.39
N SER A 156 -10.17 -10.50 -13.27
CA SER A 156 -8.72 -10.60 -12.99
C SER A 156 -8.20 -9.62 -11.93
N SER A 157 -8.94 -8.55 -11.63
CA SER A 157 -8.61 -7.58 -10.58
C SER A 157 -8.98 -8.03 -9.17
N LYS A 158 -9.65 -9.18 -9.00
CA LYS A 158 -10.06 -9.73 -7.70
C LYS A 158 -9.14 -10.86 -7.25
N THR A 159 -8.92 -10.96 -5.94
CA THR A 159 -8.36 -12.15 -5.30
C THR A 159 -9.46 -13.21 -5.16
N ILE A 160 -9.35 -14.30 -5.91
CA ILE A 160 -10.31 -15.39 -5.94
C ILE A 160 -9.84 -16.48 -4.98
N LEU A 161 -10.58 -16.71 -3.90
CA LEU A 161 -10.35 -17.80 -2.96
C LEU A 161 -11.25 -18.98 -3.37
N LEU A 162 -10.67 -20.05 -3.94
CA LEU A 162 -11.42 -21.23 -4.37
C LEU A 162 -11.31 -22.34 -3.32
N ALA A 163 -12.44 -22.72 -2.73
CA ALA A 163 -12.53 -23.91 -1.88
C ALA A 163 -12.59 -25.17 -2.75
N ASN A 164 -11.69 -26.12 -2.52
CA ASN A 164 -11.76 -27.43 -3.16
C ASN A 164 -12.91 -28.29 -2.60
N ASN A 165 -13.31 -29.30 -3.35
CA ASN A 165 -14.52 -30.07 -3.10
C ASN A 165 -14.25 -31.33 -2.29
N TYR A 166 -15.05 -31.55 -1.26
CA TYR A 166 -15.08 -32.82 -0.54
C TYR A 166 -16.12 -33.76 -1.15
N SER A 167 -15.80 -35.06 -1.19
CA SER A 167 -16.77 -36.11 -1.47
C SER A 167 -16.37 -37.41 -0.77
N ALA A 168 -17.33 -38.03 -0.09
CA ALA A 168 -17.16 -39.33 0.55
C ALA A 168 -16.92 -40.48 -0.46
N THR A 169 -17.22 -40.28 -1.75
CA THR A 169 -17.02 -41.28 -2.81
C THR A 169 -15.76 -41.04 -3.66
N GLY A 170 -15.02 -39.95 -3.41
CA GLY A 170 -13.77 -39.63 -4.13
C GLY A 170 -13.94 -39.09 -5.55
N ASN A 171 -15.18 -38.90 -6.03
CA ASN A 171 -15.47 -38.42 -7.39
C ASN A 171 -15.03 -36.96 -7.68
N MET A 172 -14.54 -36.23 -6.68
CA MET A 172 -14.04 -34.85 -6.80
C MET A 172 -12.55 -34.75 -7.17
N THR A 173 -11.85 -35.87 -7.36
CA THR A 173 -10.39 -35.89 -7.59
C THR A 173 -9.98 -35.03 -8.79
N ASP A 174 -10.66 -35.17 -9.93
CA ASP A 174 -10.31 -34.43 -11.15
C ASP A 174 -10.64 -32.93 -11.03
N THR A 175 -11.78 -32.58 -10.43
CA THR A 175 -12.14 -31.18 -10.16
C THR A 175 -11.19 -30.52 -9.18
N ASN A 176 -10.81 -31.21 -8.10
CA ASN A 176 -9.82 -30.71 -7.14
C ASN A 176 -8.45 -30.51 -7.80
N LYS A 177 -8.04 -31.41 -8.70
CA LYS A 177 -6.83 -31.25 -9.51
C LYS A 177 -6.92 -30.02 -10.43
N VAL A 178 -8.05 -29.78 -11.07
CA VAL A 178 -8.28 -28.60 -11.91
C VAL A 178 -8.23 -27.30 -11.09
N ILE A 179 -8.81 -27.27 -9.89
CA ILE A 179 -8.72 -26.13 -8.95
C ILE A 179 -7.27 -25.92 -8.48
N GLU A 180 -6.57 -27.00 -8.12
CA GLU A 180 -5.16 -26.95 -7.70
C GLU A 180 -4.26 -26.41 -8.83
N ASP A 181 -4.40 -26.93 -10.05
CA ASP A 181 -3.62 -26.50 -11.20
C ASP A 181 -3.96 -25.06 -11.64
N ALA A 182 -5.21 -24.61 -11.48
CA ALA A 182 -5.57 -23.20 -11.64
C ALA A 182 -4.92 -22.31 -10.57
N SER A 183 -4.87 -22.73 -9.30
CA SER A 183 -4.21 -21.97 -8.24
C SER A 183 -2.69 -21.82 -8.43
N LYS A 184 -2.07 -22.73 -9.18
CA LYS A 184 -0.67 -22.63 -9.63
C LYS A 184 -0.51 -21.73 -10.87
N SER A 185 -1.53 -21.66 -11.72
CA SER A 185 -1.48 -20.99 -13.03
C SER A 185 -1.89 -19.51 -12.96
N TYR A 186 -2.81 -19.15 -12.07
CA TYR A 186 -3.41 -17.81 -11.97
C TYR A 186 -3.00 -17.13 -10.66
N GLN A 187 -2.23 -16.04 -10.75
CA GLN A 187 -1.69 -15.34 -9.58
C GLN A 187 -2.77 -14.75 -8.65
N ASN A 188 -3.92 -14.38 -9.20
CA ASN A 188 -5.04 -13.86 -8.43
C ASN A 188 -5.91 -14.96 -7.80
N VAL A 189 -5.66 -16.24 -8.10
CA VAL A 189 -6.35 -17.39 -7.49
C VAL A 189 -5.56 -17.90 -6.27
N LYS A 190 -6.28 -18.31 -5.22
CA LYS A 190 -5.75 -19.00 -4.03
C LYS A 190 -6.60 -20.22 -3.72
N LEU A 191 -5.97 -21.37 -3.59
CA LEU A 191 -6.61 -22.61 -3.14
C LEU A 191 -6.86 -22.55 -1.63
N ILE A 192 -8.08 -22.90 -1.22
CA ILE A 192 -8.42 -23.30 0.14
C ILE A 192 -8.61 -24.81 0.13
N ASP A 193 -7.67 -25.54 0.76
CA ASP A 193 -7.78 -27.00 0.91
C ASP A 193 -8.63 -27.37 2.14
N ILE A 194 -9.95 -27.37 1.93
CA ILE A 194 -10.94 -27.82 2.92
C ILE A 194 -11.23 -29.32 2.76
N ALA A 195 -11.04 -29.90 1.58
CA ALA A 195 -11.27 -31.31 1.30
C ALA A 195 -10.34 -32.24 2.09
N SER A 196 -9.04 -31.93 2.18
CA SER A 196 -8.10 -32.71 3.02
C SER A 196 -8.42 -32.56 4.52
N LYS A 197 -8.91 -31.40 4.94
CA LYS A 197 -9.34 -31.15 6.32
C LYS A 197 -10.59 -31.98 6.68
N ILE A 198 -11.60 -32.02 5.82
CA ILE A 198 -12.78 -32.87 6.03
C ILE A 198 -12.42 -34.35 5.95
N SER A 199 -11.48 -34.75 5.08
CA SER A 199 -11.01 -36.14 4.97
C SER A 199 -10.26 -36.61 6.22
N SER A 200 -9.56 -35.71 6.92
CA SER A 200 -8.88 -36.00 8.19
C SER A 200 -9.77 -35.81 9.42
N ASN A 201 -10.85 -35.03 9.32
CA ASN A 201 -11.86 -34.86 10.35
C ASN A 201 -13.26 -34.71 9.74
N THR A 202 -14.01 -35.81 9.66
CA THR A 202 -15.35 -35.82 9.07
C THR A 202 -16.40 -35.03 9.86
N SER A 203 -16.11 -34.61 11.11
CA SER A 203 -17.01 -33.73 11.87
C SER A 203 -17.06 -32.28 11.37
N LEU A 204 -16.21 -31.92 10.40
CA LEU A 204 -16.23 -30.60 9.75
C LEU A 204 -17.35 -30.46 8.70
N ILE A 205 -18.03 -31.55 8.32
CA ILE A 205 -19.16 -31.57 7.38
C ILE A 205 -20.37 -32.28 8.02
N GLU A 206 -21.58 -31.80 7.74
CA GLU A 206 -22.84 -32.40 8.17
C GLU A 206 -23.88 -32.22 7.05
N ASN A 207 -24.54 -33.29 6.62
CA ASN A 207 -25.55 -33.26 5.54
C ASN A 207 -25.07 -32.58 4.23
N ASN A 208 -23.81 -32.83 3.82
CA ASN A 208 -23.11 -32.19 2.69
C ASN A 208 -22.91 -30.66 2.82
N GLN A 209 -23.13 -30.09 4.01
CA GLN A 209 -22.92 -28.68 4.33
C GLN A 209 -21.85 -28.53 5.41
N ILE A 210 -21.24 -27.34 5.50
CA ILE A 210 -20.19 -27.10 6.48
C ILE A 210 -20.75 -27.02 7.92
N SER A 211 -20.21 -27.83 8.83
CA SER A 211 -20.65 -27.86 10.23
C SER A 211 -20.17 -26.62 10.99
N GLN A 212 -20.65 -26.40 12.22
CA GLN A 212 -20.15 -25.29 13.05
C GLN A 212 -18.63 -25.39 13.33
N THR A 213 -18.09 -26.60 13.47
CA THR A 213 -16.66 -26.83 13.63
C THR A 213 -15.92 -26.59 12.31
N GLY A 214 -16.50 -27.02 11.18
CA GLY A 214 -15.98 -26.74 9.83
C GLY A 214 -15.92 -25.24 9.53
N ALA A 215 -16.95 -24.49 9.89
CA ALA A 215 -17.02 -23.04 9.71
C ALA A 215 -15.86 -22.32 10.40
N LYS A 216 -15.54 -22.69 11.65
CA LYS A 216 -14.41 -22.13 12.41
C LYS A 216 -13.07 -22.39 11.74
N GLU A 217 -12.83 -23.64 11.33
CA GLU A 217 -11.60 -24.03 10.63
C GLU A 217 -11.46 -23.27 9.29
N LEU A 218 -12.52 -23.23 8.48
CA LEU A 218 -12.54 -22.56 7.18
C LEU A 218 -12.35 -21.04 7.30
N VAL A 219 -13.08 -20.37 8.19
CA VAL A 219 -12.95 -18.93 8.44
C VAL A 219 -11.56 -18.60 9.01
N GLY A 220 -10.98 -19.49 9.81
CA GLY A 220 -9.59 -19.40 10.26
C GLY A 220 -8.58 -19.44 9.11
N ILE A 221 -8.73 -20.39 8.18
CA ILE A 221 -7.90 -20.50 6.97
C ILE A 221 -8.05 -19.25 6.10
N ILE A 222 -9.27 -18.79 5.82
CA ILE A 222 -9.54 -17.57 5.04
C ILE A 222 -8.88 -16.35 5.70
N SER A 223 -9.04 -16.18 7.02
CA SER A 223 -8.40 -15.10 7.77
C SER A 223 -6.88 -15.16 7.70
N SER A 224 -6.28 -16.35 7.72
CA SER A 224 -4.83 -16.51 7.51
C SER A 224 -4.42 -16.11 6.09
N ILE A 225 -5.16 -16.52 5.06
CA ILE A 225 -4.84 -16.20 3.65
C ILE A 225 -4.97 -14.69 3.37
N LEU A 226 -6.06 -14.06 3.80
CA LEU A 226 -6.29 -12.63 3.59
C LEU A 226 -5.25 -11.76 4.33
N ASN A 227 -4.79 -12.22 5.49
CA ASN A 227 -3.80 -11.50 6.30
C ASN A 227 -2.34 -11.90 5.99
N ALA A 228 -2.11 -12.89 5.13
CA ALA A 228 -0.76 -13.29 4.66
C ALA A 228 -0.10 -12.25 3.74
N GLY A 229 -0.80 -11.19 3.36
CA GLY A 229 -0.20 -10.02 2.71
C GLY A 229 0.60 -9.11 3.65
N CYS A 230 0.50 -9.31 4.98
CA CYS A 230 1.19 -8.47 5.98
C CYS A 230 2.62 -8.94 6.31
N SER A 231 3.12 -9.85 5.49
CA SER A 231 4.49 -10.35 5.48
C SER A 231 5.19 -9.86 4.22
N GLY A 232 6.14 -8.93 4.37
CA GLY A 232 7.01 -8.49 3.28
C GLY A 232 7.85 -9.65 2.71
N SER A 233 8.66 -9.37 1.67
CA SER A 233 9.53 -10.38 1.07
C SER A 233 10.73 -10.72 1.97
N PHE A 234 10.48 -11.51 3.01
CA PHE A 234 11.49 -11.89 4.00
C PHE A 234 12.68 -12.63 3.39
N THR A 235 13.85 -12.47 4.01
CA THR A 235 15.07 -13.12 3.57
C THR A 235 14.90 -14.64 3.56
N LYS A 236 15.08 -15.24 2.38
CA LYS A 236 15.17 -16.68 2.21
C LYS A 236 16.59 -17.15 2.51
N TYR A 237 16.69 -18.25 3.24
CA TYR A 237 17.96 -18.93 3.50
C TYR A 237 18.04 -20.26 2.74
N ASN A 238 19.23 -20.83 2.66
CA ASN A 238 19.48 -22.15 2.11
C ASN A 238 20.05 -23.10 3.16
N PHE A 239 19.45 -23.13 4.36
CA PHE A 239 19.87 -24.06 5.41
C PHE A 239 19.65 -25.51 4.99
N THR A 240 20.62 -26.35 5.30
CA THR A 240 20.50 -27.81 5.18
C THR A 240 19.54 -28.39 6.22
N ASP A 241 19.05 -29.61 6.01
CA ASP A 241 18.23 -30.33 6.99
C ASP A 241 18.91 -30.47 8.36
N GLY A 242 20.24 -30.61 8.39
CA GLY A 242 21.00 -30.62 9.63
C GLY A 242 20.91 -29.28 10.35
N GLN A 243 21.23 -28.19 9.66
CA GLN A 243 21.14 -26.84 10.23
C GLN A 243 19.73 -26.49 10.68
N LEU A 244 18.70 -26.85 9.90
CA LEU A 244 17.29 -26.67 10.29
C LEU A 244 16.92 -27.48 11.54
N ARG A 245 17.46 -28.69 11.73
CA ARG A 245 17.30 -29.46 12.98
C ARG A 245 17.98 -28.77 14.17
N GLY A 246 19.18 -28.22 13.97
CA GLY A 246 19.89 -27.45 15.00
C GLY A 246 19.15 -26.18 15.43
N ILE A 247 18.67 -25.39 14.46
CA ILE A 247 17.86 -24.18 14.71
C ILE A 247 16.54 -24.55 15.39
N SER A 248 15.85 -25.59 14.90
CA SER A 248 14.60 -26.07 15.51
C SER A 248 14.80 -26.55 16.96
N ALA A 249 15.94 -27.20 17.26
CA ALA A 249 16.26 -27.64 18.62
C ALA A 249 16.46 -26.47 19.60
N MET A 250 17.07 -25.37 19.13
CA MET A 250 17.15 -24.13 19.91
C MET A 250 15.77 -23.48 20.06
N ALA A 251 15.00 -23.37 18.98
CA ALA A 251 13.69 -22.74 19.01
C ALA A 251 12.64 -23.51 19.88
N ILE A 252 12.80 -24.83 20.02
CA ILE A 252 12.05 -25.64 21.00
C ILE A 252 12.51 -25.38 22.44
N GLN A 253 13.78 -25.04 22.66
CA GLN A 253 14.31 -24.79 24.00
C GLN A 253 13.96 -23.38 24.51
N GLU A 254 13.88 -22.39 23.63
CA GLU A 254 13.30 -21.08 23.96
C GLU A 254 11.77 -21.20 24.10
N ASN A 255 11.05 -21.47 23.00
CA ASN A 255 9.59 -21.36 22.95
C ASN A 255 8.87 -22.67 22.58
N GLY A 256 9.26 -23.80 23.17
CA GLY A 256 8.69 -25.13 22.89
C GLY A 256 7.34 -25.47 23.52
N LEU A 257 6.58 -24.51 24.09
CA LEU A 257 5.37 -24.83 24.86
C LEU A 257 4.15 -25.24 24.01
N SER A 258 4.01 -24.75 22.77
CA SER A 258 2.95 -25.14 21.83
C SER A 258 3.47 -25.37 20.40
N PRO A 259 4.28 -26.43 20.16
CA PRO A 259 4.74 -26.76 18.82
C PRO A 259 3.58 -27.26 17.93
N PRO A 260 3.63 -27.01 16.61
CA PRO A 260 4.70 -26.29 15.92
C PRO A 260 4.60 -24.77 16.06
N VAL A 261 3.42 -24.20 16.37
CA VAL A 261 3.15 -22.75 16.28
C VAL A 261 4.15 -21.89 17.05
N SER A 262 4.43 -22.20 18.31
CA SER A 262 5.35 -21.40 19.14
C SER A 262 6.79 -21.45 18.63
N VAL A 263 7.23 -22.62 18.13
CA VAL A 263 8.56 -22.82 17.51
C VAL A 263 8.68 -22.07 16.18
N LEU A 264 7.58 -21.90 15.45
CA LEU A 264 7.52 -21.11 14.20
C LEU A 264 7.50 -19.60 14.45
N THR A 265 7.00 -19.16 15.61
CA THR A 265 7.13 -17.77 16.08
C THR A 265 8.58 -17.48 16.45
N GLU A 266 9.19 -18.36 17.23
CA GLU A 266 10.60 -18.29 17.64
C GLU A 266 11.56 -18.25 16.46
N ALA A 267 11.50 -19.23 15.55
CA ALA A 267 12.33 -19.25 14.34
C ALA A 267 12.10 -18.01 13.44
N SER A 268 10.96 -17.33 13.57
CA SER A 268 10.70 -16.07 12.88
C SER A 268 11.39 -14.87 13.55
N GLN A 269 11.41 -14.82 14.89
CA GLN A 269 12.14 -13.80 15.65
C GLN A 269 13.65 -13.97 15.44
N MET A 270 14.16 -15.21 15.45
CA MET A 270 15.60 -15.50 15.26
C MET A 270 16.12 -14.85 13.98
N ALA A 271 15.32 -14.89 12.92
CA ALA A 271 15.64 -14.28 11.64
C ALA A 271 15.48 -12.75 11.63
N ASN A 272 14.41 -12.21 12.22
CA ASN A 272 14.25 -10.77 12.40
C ASN A 272 15.43 -10.15 13.17
N LEU A 273 15.87 -10.82 14.24
CA LEU A 273 17.02 -10.44 15.05
C LEU A 273 18.32 -10.45 14.22
N PHE A 274 18.56 -11.50 13.43
CA PHE A 274 19.68 -11.57 12.50
C PHE A 274 19.66 -10.46 11.44
N GLU A 275 18.50 -10.17 10.87
CA GLU A 275 18.30 -9.13 9.86
C GLU A 275 18.35 -7.69 10.46
N SER A 276 18.34 -7.56 11.79
CA SER A 276 18.40 -6.26 12.48
C SER A 276 19.79 -5.61 12.49
N SER A 277 19.83 -4.31 12.76
CA SER A 277 21.06 -3.55 13.00
C SER A 277 21.83 -4.00 14.25
N LEU A 278 21.18 -4.65 15.23
CA LEU A 278 21.84 -5.19 16.43
C LEU A 278 22.82 -6.31 16.08
N MET A 279 22.51 -7.11 15.05
CA MET A 279 23.29 -8.28 14.63
C MET A 279 24.15 -8.02 13.38
N ASN A 280 24.43 -6.74 13.09
CA ASN A 280 25.23 -6.29 11.94
C ASN A 280 26.62 -6.96 11.83
N ARG A 281 27.22 -7.35 12.97
CA ARG A 281 28.44 -8.16 13.03
C ARG A 281 28.32 -9.51 12.30
N TYR A 282 27.16 -10.14 12.39
CA TYR A 282 26.92 -11.50 11.91
C TYR A 282 26.26 -11.51 10.53
N ASN A 283 25.38 -10.55 10.23
CA ASN A 283 24.65 -10.50 8.96
C ASN A 283 25.46 -10.00 7.76
N GLN A 284 26.62 -9.37 8.01
CA GLN A 284 27.63 -9.06 6.99
C GLN A 284 28.48 -10.27 6.55
N ASN A 285 28.27 -11.46 7.13
CA ASN A 285 28.99 -12.66 6.70
C ASN A 285 28.63 -13.01 5.24
N ALA A 286 29.66 -13.21 4.41
CA ALA A 286 29.50 -13.59 2.99
C ALA A 286 28.72 -14.91 2.81
N ASN A 287 28.73 -15.78 3.81
CA ASN A 287 27.80 -16.90 3.95
C ASN A 287 26.76 -16.52 5.02
N LYS A 288 25.54 -16.16 4.58
CA LYS A 288 24.47 -15.67 5.46
C LYS A 288 23.98 -16.73 6.43
N GLU A 289 23.86 -17.98 5.99
CA GLU A 289 23.47 -19.13 6.80
C GLU A 289 24.48 -19.38 7.92
N GLN A 290 25.77 -19.32 7.62
CA GLN A 290 26.83 -19.43 8.63
C GLN A 290 26.82 -18.23 9.59
N GLY A 291 26.61 -17.01 9.09
CA GLY A 291 26.42 -15.82 9.92
C GLY A 291 25.25 -15.96 10.90
N PHE A 292 24.12 -16.51 10.44
CA PHE A 292 22.93 -16.76 11.26
C PHE A 292 23.22 -17.76 12.38
N ILE A 293 23.88 -18.88 12.05
CA ILE A 293 24.26 -19.89 13.04
C ILE A 293 25.29 -19.32 14.03
N ASP A 294 26.27 -18.53 13.55
CA ASP A 294 27.22 -17.85 14.44
C ASP A 294 26.55 -16.79 15.33
N MET A 295 25.47 -16.14 14.88
CA MET A 295 24.65 -15.29 15.73
C MET A 295 23.97 -16.11 16.83
N LEU A 296 23.26 -17.19 16.49
CA LEU A 296 22.59 -18.04 17.48
C LEU A 296 23.56 -18.57 18.54
N LEU A 297 24.75 -19.03 18.11
CA LEU A 297 25.71 -19.71 18.98
C LEU A 297 26.68 -18.76 19.71
N ARG A 298 26.86 -17.52 19.26
CA ARG A 298 27.96 -16.64 19.72
C ARG A 298 27.59 -15.17 19.95
N SER A 299 26.36 -14.74 19.71
CA SER A 299 25.92 -13.35 19.99
C SER A 299 25.89 -13.02 21.49
N GLY A 300 25.66 -14.04 22.33
CA GLY A 300 25.32 -13.85 23.75
C GLY A 300 23.84 -13.51 23.99
N TRP A 301 23.01 -13.52 22.94
CA TRP A 301 21.56 -13.30 23.04
C TRP A 301 20.85 -14.48 23.72
N TYR A 302 21.12 -15.70 23.25
CA TYR A 302 20.50 -16.92 23.75
C TYR A 302 21.25 -17.47 24.96
N TYR A 303 20.50 -17.99 25.94
CA TYR A 303 21.08 -18.61 27.13
C TYR A 303 21.98 -19.80 26.76
N SER A 304 23.04 -20.02 27.53
CA SER A 304 24.02 -21.08 27.24
C SER A 304 23.41 -22.50 27.24
N GLY A 305 22.33 -22.71 28.01
CA GLY A 305 21.53 -23.94 27.97
C GLY A 305 20.79 -24.15 26.65
N THR A 306 20.37 -23.09 25.96
CA THR A 306 19.77 -23.12 24.62
C THR A 306 20.83 -23.35 23.55
N VAL A 307 21.94 -22.61 23.61
CA VAL A 307 23.09 -22.80 22.70
C VAL A 307 23.56 -24.26 22.73
N ALA A 308 23.58 -24.90 23.91
CA ALA A 308 23.90 -26.31 24.08
C ALA A 308 22.90 -27.32 23.47
N LYS A 309 21.73 -26.87 22.97
CA LYS A 309 20.77 -27.71 22.24
C LYS A 309 20.99 -27.74 20.73
N TYR A 310 21.78 -26.84 20.17
CA TYR A 310 22.08 -26.87 18.74
C TYR A 310 22.78 -28.18 18.39
N SER A 311 22.11 -29.01 17.59
CA SER A 311 22.68 -30.24 17.04
C SER A 311 22.06 -30.52 15.68
N GLU A 312 22.90 -30.70 14.68
CA GLU A 312 22.44 -31.03 13.32
C GLU A 312 21.88 -32.45 13.19
N THR A 313 22.04 -33.27 14.24
CA THR A 313 21.44 -34.60 14.38
C THR A 313 20.27 -34.63 15.37
N ALA A 314 19.75 -33.47 15.78
CA ALA A 314 18.61 -33.40 16.70
C ALA A 314 17.37 -34.12 16.16
N ASN A 315 16.73 -34.90 17.05
CA ASN A 315 15.51 -35.63 16.75
C ASN A 315 14.29 -34.70 16.81
N ILE A 316 14.07 -33.96 15.73
CA ILE A 316 12.95 -33.03 15.53
C ILE A 316 11.85 -33.71 14.72
N SER A 317 10.59 -33.51 15.12
CA SER A 317 9.43 -34.01 14.40
C SER A 317 9.26 -33.33 13.04
N GLN A 318 8.71 -34.07 12.07
CA GLN A 318 8.73 -33.65 10.67
C GLN A 318 7.88 -32.39 10.42
N ASP A 319 6.77 -32.24 11.13
CA ASP A 319 5.89 -31.06 11.11
C ASP A 319 6.59 -29.78 11.56
N VAL A 320 7.39 -29.86 12.63
CA VAL A 320 8.22 -28.74 13.11
C VAL A 320 9.32 -28.43 12.09
N LEU A 321 10.01 -29.45 11.57
CA LEU A 321 11.11 -29.27 10.62
C LEU A 321 10.64 -28.62 9.31
N ASP A 322 9.52 -29.09 8.75
CA ASP A 322 8.96 -28.54 7.51
C ASP A 322 8.35 -27.15 7.72
N GLY A 323 7.77 -26.89 8.90
CA GLY A 323 7.36 -25.57 9.31
C GLY A 323 8.55 -24.59 9.41
N VAL A 324 9.64 -24.96 10.09
CA VAL A 324 10.83 -24.10 10.22
C VAL A 324 11.51 -23.90 8.87
N ARG A 325 11.54 -24.91 7.99
CA ARG A 325 11.94 -24.77 6.58
C ARG A 325 11.05 -23.77 5.83
N SER A 326 9.74 -23.78 6.09
CA SER A 326 8.80 -22.82 5.51
C SER A 326 9.07 -21.39 6.01
N VAL A 327 9.32 -21.21 7.30
CA VAL A 327 9.67 -19.92 7.92
C VAL A 327 10.99 -19.38 7.35
N LEU A 328 12.05 -20.18 7.37
CA LEU A 328 13.43 -19.75 7.07
C LEU A 328 13.78 -19.83 5.58
N ASN A 329 13.73 -21.03 4.98
CA ASN A 329 14.19 -21.21 3.60
C ASN A 329 13.17 -20.69 2.58
N ASN A 330 11.87 -20.83 2.85
CA ASN A 330 10.83 -20.32 1.94
C ASN A 330 10.44 -18.86 2.21
N GLY A 331 10.95 -18.24 3.29
CA GLY A 331 10.65 -16.86 3.66
C GLY A 331 9.23 -16.63 4.19
N LYS A 332 8.50 -17.68 4.56
CA LYS A 332 7.12 -17.58 5.08
C LYS A 332 7.14 -17.37 6.60
N ARG A 333 7.77 -16.27 7.04
CA ARG A 333 7.86 -15.86 8.44
C ARG A 333 6.47 -15.72 9.06
N THR A 334 6.41 -15.93 10.38
CA THR A 334 5.16 -15.78 11.14
C THR A 334 5.08 -14.46 11.89
N LEU A 335 6.18 -13.72 12.02
CA LEU A 335 6.28 -12.39 12.65
C LEU A 335 6.72 -11.33 11.63
N PRO A 336 6.23 -10.08 11.72
CA PRO A 336 6.80 -8.93 10.99
C PRO A 336 8.27 -8.70 11.33
N THR A 337 9.05 -8.13 10.40
CA THR A 337 10.49 -7.81 10.56
C THR A 337 10.83 -7.04 11.82
N GLY A 338 9.93 -6.16 12.28
CA GLY A 338 10.12 -5.35 13.49
C GLY A 338 10.17 -6.11 14.82
N ILE A 339 9.72 -7.37 14.87
CA ILE A 339 9.60 -8.14 16.11
C ILE A 339 10.92 -8.89 16.38
N GLY A 340 11.74 -8.33 17.26
CA GLY A 340 13.09 -8.82 17.58
C GLY A 340 13.33 -9.19 19.04
N GLU A 341 12.35 -9.01 19.94
CA GLU A 341 12.49 -9.24 21.39
C GLU A 341 11.45 -10.23 21.92
N HIS A 342 11.83 -11.02 22.94
CA HIS A 342 10.95 -11.84 23.79
C HIS A 342 11.65 -12.16 25.12
N ASP A 343 10.88 -12.48 26.17
CA ASP A 343 11.40 -12.98 27.45
C ASP A 343 10.51 -14.08 28.04
N ASP A 344 11.09 -14.96 28.87
CA ASP A 344 10.30 -15.75 29.80
C ASP A 344 9.45 -14.82 30.69
N ILE A 345 8.17 -15.14 30.86
CA ILE A 345 7.21 -14.41 31.71
C ILE A 345 7.68 -14.24 33.17
N ASN A 346 8.60 -15.09 33.63
CA ASN A 346 9.25 -14.99 34.93
C ASN A 346 10.28 -13.84 34.98
N ASP A 347 11.01 -13.61 33.88
CA ASP A 347 12.04 -12.57 33.74
C ASP A 347 11.50 -11.17 33.41
N VAL A 348 10.24 -11.09 32.95
CA VAL A 348 9.49 -9.84 32.91
C VAL A 348 9.38 -9.25 34.32
N VAL A 349 10.00 -8.10 34.61
CA VAL A 349 9.88 -7.41 35.91
C VAL A 349 8.49 -6.81 36.08
N SER A 350 8.02 -6.11 35.05
CA SER A 350 6.76 -5.38 35.07
C SER A 350 6.19 -5.22 33.68
N ILE A 351 4.88 -5.05 33.61
CA ILE A 351 4.19 -4.63 32.39
C ILE A 351 3.36 -3.39 32.67
N SER A 352 3.21 -2.54 31.66
CA SER A 352 2.36 -1.35 31.78
C SER A 352 1.52 -1.11 30.53
N ASN A 353 0.35 -0.54 30.77
CA ASN A 353 -0.67 -0.20 29.78
C ASN A 353 -1.00 1.29 30.00
N ASP A 354 -0.82 2.14 28.98
CA ASP A 354 -0.97 3.60 29.11
C ASP A 354 -0.07 4.28 30.16
N GLY A 355 1.06 3.66 30.49
CA GLY A 355 1.94 4.08 31.59
C GLY A 355 1.47 3.66 32.99
N VAL A 356 0.37 2.90 33.10
CA VAL A 356 -0.10 2.30 34.36
C VAL A 356 0.42 0.87 34.46
N VAL A 357 1.15 0.55 35.54
CA VAL A 357 1.62 -0.82 35.81
C VAL A 357 0.43 -1.74 36.09
N VAL A 358 0.38 -2.89 35.43
CA VAL A 358 -0.68 -3.90 35.56
C VAL A 358 -0.08 -5.28 35.89
N ASP A 359 -0.90 -6.20 36.40
CA ASP A 359 -0.42 -7.51 36.86
C ASP A 359 0.10 -8.36 35.68
N LYS A 360 1.40 -8.65 35.68
CA LYS A 360 2.05 -9.53 34.68
C LYS A 360 1.59 -10.98 34.73
N ARG A 361 0.94 -11.42 35.81
CA ARG A 361 0.42 -12.80 35.95
C ARG A 361 -0.95 -12.99 35.31
N ASN A 362 -1.64 -11.91 34.95
CA ASN A 362 -2.87 -11.97 34.18
C ASN A 362 -2.53 -11.73 32.69
N LEU A 363 -2.48 -12.82 31.91
CA LEU A 363 -2.07 -12.76 30.50
C LEU A 363 -3.03 -11.93 29.62
N ALA A 364 -4.27 -11.67 30.06
CA ALA A 364 -5.19 -10.77 29.37
C ALA A 364 -4.76 -9.29 29.45
N ASN A 365 -3.85 -8.92 30.36
CA ASN A 365 -3.26 -7.59 30.42
C ASN A 365 -2.26 -7.32 29.29
N PHE A 366 -1.75 -8.36 28.63
CA PHE A 366 -0.85 -8.25 27.48
C PHE A 366 -1.68 -7.99 26.22
N ILE A 367 -1.79 -6.72 25.85
CA ILE A 367 -2.60 -6.22 24.75
C ILE A 367 -1.66 -5.90 23.57
N PRO A 368 -1.88 -6.47 22.37
CA PRO A 368 -1.04 -6.25 21.19
C PRO A 368 -0.80 -4.76 20.88
N LYS A 369 0.46 -4.42 20.61
CA LYS A 369 0.99 -3.07 20.37
C LYS A 369 0.82 -2.11 21.55
N LYS A 370 0.29 -2.57 22.70
CA LYS A 370 -0.04 -1.75 23.87
C LYS A 370 0.91 -1.91 25.03
N THR A 371 1.14 -3.16 25.41
CA THR A 371 1.76 -3.46 26.69
C THR A 371 3.26 -3.25 26.60
N ILE A 372 3.76 -2.25 27.32
CA ILE A 372 5.19 -2.04 27.48
C ILE A 372 5.68 -3.05 28.52
N ILE A 373 6.59 -3.91 28.11
CA ILE A 373 7.23 -4.93 28.94
C ILE A 373 8.61 -4.42 29.34
N LYS A 374 8.96 -4.58 30.62
CA LYS A 374 10.32 -4.40 31.14
C LYS A 374 10.82 -5.72 31.70
N ASN A 375 12.02 -6.17 31.32
CA ASN A 375 12.65 -7.39 31.83
C ASN A 375 13.71 -7.11 32.92
N ASN A 376 14.26 -8.17 33.51
CA ASN A 376 15.35 -8.13 34.50
C ASN A 376 16.67 -7.54 33.95
N ASN A 377 16.81 -7.43 32.63
CA ASN A 377 18.04 -7.04 31.92
C ASN A 377 18.01 -5.60 31.38
N ASN A 378 17.11 -4.76 31.90
CA ASN A 378 16.84 -3.38 31.44
C ASN A 378 16.35 -3.23 29.98
N SER A 379 15.99 -4.31 29.30
CA SER A 379 15.28 -4.21 28.01
C SER A 379 13.87 -3.69 28.22
N THR A 380 13.40 -2.84 27.31
CA THR A 380 12.03 -2.32 27.27
C THR A 380 11.51 -2.47 25.85
N TYR A 381 10.35 -3.11 25.69
CA TYR A 381 9.78 -3.42 24.38
C TYR A 381 8.25 -3.46 24.44
N VAL A 382 7.62 -3.29 23.29
CA VAL A 382 6.16 -3.29 23.19
C VAL A 382 5.68 -4.65 22.72
N PHE A 383 4.86 -5.29 23.56
CA PHE A 383 4.21 -6.57 23.29
C PHE A 383 3.44 -6.54 21.96
N TYR A 384 3.73 -7.48 21.08
CA TYR A 384 3.01 -7.70 19.83
C TYR A 384 2.07 -8.91 19.92
N ARG A 385 2.58 -10.08 20.34
CA ARG A 385 1.78 -11.29 20.58
C ARG A 385 2.52 -12.32 21.44
N TRP A 386 1.78 -13.30 21.94
CA TRP A 386 2.33 -14.53 22.51
C TRP A 386 2.93 -15.46 21.43
N ALA A 387 3.86 -16.34 21.82
CA ALA A 387 4.46 -17.35 20.94
C ALA A 387 3.41 -18.17 20.18
N ASP A 388 2.37 -18.63 20.89
CA ASP A 388 1.12 -19.15 20.33
C ASP A 388 -0.07 -18.38 20.94
N PRO A 389 -0.69 -17.44 20.20
CA PRO A 389 -1.82 -16.67 20.72
C PRO A 389 -3.09 -17.51 20.92
N SER A 390 -3.19 -18.68 20.27
CA SER A 390 -4.36 -19.57 20.30
C SER A 390 -4.27 -20.65 21.38
N ALA A 391 -3.06 -20.93 21.89
CA ALA A 391 -2.85 -21.85 23.01
C ALA A 391 -3.52 -21.37 24.32
N PRO A 392 -3.86 -22.29 25.25
CA PRO A 392 -4.25 -21.93 26.61
C PRO A 392 -3.07 -21.27 27.35
N ASP A 393 -3.35 -20.41 28.33
CA ASP A 393 -2.38 -19.53 29.01
C ASP A 393 -1.09 -20.23 29.45
N ASN A 394 -1.18 -21.44 30.02
CA ASN A 394 -0.02 -22.23 30.47
C ASN A 394 0.82 -22.84 29.33
N ARG A 395 0.46 -22.59 28.06
CA ARG A 395 1.16 -23.04 26.85
C ARG A 395 1.37 -21.93 25.81
N LYS A 396 1.01 -20.68 26.13
CA LYS A 396 1.14 -19.53 25.20
C LYS A 396 2.58 -19.21 24.80
N GLY A 397 3.57 -19.65 25.57
CA GLY A 397 4.97 -19.26 25.39
C GLY A 397 5.20 -17.81 25.80
N ASP A 398 6.31 -17.26 25.34
CA ASP A 398 6.78 -15.93 25.70
C ASP A 398 5.96 -14.81 25.05
N PRO A 399 6.02 -13.58 25.60
CA PRO A 399 5.52 -12.39 24.95
C PRO A 399 6.57 -11.83 23.98
N PHE A 400 6.29 -11.86 22.67
CA PHE A 400 7.15 -11.29 21.63
C PHE A 400 6.81 -9.82 21.38
N GLY A 401 7.80 -9.00 21.04
CA GLY A 401 7.60 -7.59 20.71
C GLY A 401 8.76 -6.89 19.99
N TYR A 402 8.66 -5.57 19.90
CA TYR A 402 9.65 -4.70 19.26
C TYR A 402 10.28 -3.75 20.28
N PHE A 403 11.60 -3.56 20.17
CA PHE A 403 12.38 -2.70 21.07
C PHE A 403 11.84 -1.27 21.13
N GLN A 404 11.95 -0.67 22.30
CA GLN A 404 11.84 0.76 22.50
C GLN A 404 13.23 1.33 22.75
N ASP A 405 13.63 2.35 21.99
CA ASP A 405 14.84 3.10 22.27
C ASP A 405 14.65 3.90 23.57
N LYS A 406 15.10 3.29 24.67
CA LYS A 406 15.04 3.69 26.10
C LYS A 406 13.66 3.79 26.76
N GLY A 407 13.61 3.32 28.00
CA GLY A 407 12.43 3.30 28.87
C GLY A 407 12.56 4.17 30.13
N ILE A 408 11.39 4.44 30.75
CA ILE A 408 11.18 5.21 31.99
C ILE A 408 12.27 4.90 33.04
N GLY A 409 13.21 5.85 33.26
CA GLY A 409 14.36 5.67 34.16
C GLY A 409 15.41 6.79 34.14
N GLU A 410 15.69 7.41 32.98
CA GLU A 410 16.63 8.57 32.87
C GLU A 410 16.05 9.89 33.42
N LEU A 411 15.13 9.83 34.39
CA LEU A 411 14.44 10.97 35.01
C LEU A 411 14.60 11.07 36.55
N GLU A 412 15.34 10.16 37.19
CA GLU A 412 15.47 10.16 38.67
C GLU A 412 16.71 10.90 39.24
N GLU A 413 17.70 11.32 38.42
CA GLU A 413 18.90 12.01 38.93
C GLU A 413 18.94 13.55 38.80
N GLU A 414 18.02 14.20 38.09
CA GLU A 414 17.87 15.68 38.19
C GLU A 414 16.88 16.13 39.29
N ALA A 415 16.44 15.20 40.14
CA ALA A 415 15.78 15.48 41.42
C ALA A 415 16.75 15.96 42.52
N ASN A 416 17.69 16.83 42.16
CA ASN A 416 18.48 17.63 43.10
C ASN A 416 18.40 19.12 42.71
N LEU A 417 17.21 19.72 42.83
CA LEU A 417 16.98 20.99 43.56
C LEU A 417 15.49 21.45 43.57
N SER A 418 14.82 21.18 44.69
CA SER A 418 13.93 22.12 45.41
C SER A 418 12.59 22.64 44.82
N VAL A 419 11.49 22.03 45.31
CA VAL A 419 10.28 22.69 45.91
C VAL A 419 9.32 23.53 45.03
N GLY A 420 8.09 23.00 44.86
CA GLY A 420 6.89 23.63 45.45
C GLY A 420 5.68 23.98 44.56
N GLY A 421 4.46 23.54 44.95
CA GLY A 421 3.25 24.38 44.84
C GLY A 421 2.04 23.91 44.02
N SER A 422 1.21 23.02 44.60
CA SER A 422 -0.28 23.02 44.60
C SER A 422 -1.16 23.63 43.47
N SER A 423 -2.02 22.75 42.91
CA SER A 423 -3.51 22.87 42.88
C SER A 423 -4.23 24.02 42.12
N SER A 424 -5.04 23.70 41.09
CA SER A 424 -6.53 23.62 41.18
C SER A 424 -7.30 23.67 39.82
N THR A 425 -8.50 23.06 39.83
CA THR A 425 -9.71 23.15 38.95
C THR A 425 -9.82 24.24 37.86
N VAL A 426 -10.56 24.07 36.73
CA VAL A 426 -12.04 23.91 36.60
C VAL A 426 -12.47 23.28 35.23
N SER A 427 -13.68 22.70 35.19
CA SER A 427 -14.37 22.05 34.05
C SER A 427 -15.07 22.99 33.04
N SER A 428 -15.24 22.59 31.77
CA SER A 428 -16.57 22.61 31.10
C SER A 428 -16.62 21.85 29.76
N ASN A 429 -17.82 21.41 29.35
CA ASN A 429 -18.11 20.54 28.20
C ASN A 429 -18.19 21.28 26.85
N ARG A 430 -17.87 20.59 25.74
CA ARG A 430 -18.70 20.55 24.52
C ARG A 430 -18.37 19.33 23.63
N THR A 431 -19.41 18.81 22.97
CA THR A 431 -19.38 17.58 22.18
C THR A 431 -19.32 17.88 20.68
N ALA A 432 -18.45 17.19 19.94
CA ALA A 432 -18.56 17.04 18.48
C ALA A 432 -17.93 15.70 18.05
N SER A 433 -18.59 15.02 17.11
CA SER A 433 -18.11 13.77 16.49
C SER A 433 -16.98 14.04 15.51
N ASN A 434 -15.97 13.17 15.42
CA ASN A 434 -15.00 13.16 14.32
C ASN A 434 -14.59 11.73 13.97
N THR A 435 -15.03 11.26 12.81
CA THR A 435 -14.56 10.03 12.16
C THR A 435 -13.45 10.43 11.18
N SER A 436 -12.30 9.77 11.19
CA SER A 436 -11.18 10.14 10.32
C SER A 436 -11.36 9.67 8.88
N VAL A 437 -11.30 10.61 7.93
CA VAL A 437 -11.25 10.33 6.48
C VAL A 437 -9.77 10.16 6.09
N SER A 438 -9.43 9.10 5.35
CA SER A 438 -8.08 8.85 4.86
C SER A 438 -7.84 9.42 3.47
N SER A 439 -6.61 9.88 3.20
CA SER A 439 -6.18 10.41 1.90
C SER A 439 -6.21 9.31 0.84
N THR A 440 -6.74 9.61 -0.34
CA THR A 440 -6.83 8.68 -1.50
C THR A 440 -6.48 9.33 -2.84
N GLY A 441 -6.25 10.65 -2.87
CA GLY A 441 -5.85 11.41 -4.05
C GLY A 441 -4.32 11.37 -4.27
N PRO A 442 -3.80 12.08 -5.29
CA PRO A 442 -2.41 11.93 -5.72
C PRO A 442 -1.38 12.64 -4.81
N ALA A 443 -1.74 12.91 -3.55
CA ALA A 443 -0.96 13.71 -2.62
C ALA A 443 0.21 12.92 -2.02
N THR A 444 1.44 13.43 -2.21
CA THR A 444 2.67 12.84 -1.65
C THR A 444 3.13 13.50 -0.33
N ASP A 445 2.36 14.44 0.22
CA ASP A 445 2.55 14.96 1.58
C ASP A 445 1.61 14.23 2.56
N PRO A 446 2.14 13.40 3.49
CA PRO A 446 1.32 12.62 4.41
C PRO A 446 0.63 13.45 5.50
N GLU A 447 0.95 14.75 5.64
CA GLU A 447 0.36 15.63 6.65
C GLU A 447 -0.92 16.35 6.15
N VAL A 448 -1.28 16.23 4.86
CA VAL A 448 -2.47 16.86 4.26
C VAL A 448 -3.35 15.82 3.58
N VAL A 449 -4.58 15.65 4.07
CA VAL A 449 -5.53 14.67 3.53
C VAL A 449 -6.29 15.24 2.33
N VAL A 450 -6.10 14.63 1.17
CA VAL A 450 -6.86 14.89 -0.06
C VAL A 450 -7.22 13.56 -0.72
N THR A 451 -8.51 13.37 -1.00
CA THR A 451 -9.06 12.14 -1.60
C THR A 451 -9.16 12.22 -3.12
N ALA A 452 -9.25 11.04 -3.78
CA ALA A 452 -9.40 10.93 -5.23
C ALA A 452 -10.72 11.53 -5.73
N ASP A 453 -11.74 11.58 -4.88
CA ASP A 453 -13.01 12.28 -5.11
C ASP A 453 -12.99 13.75 -4.63
N PHE A 454 -11.80 14.36 -4.58
CA PHE A 454 -11.56 15.78 -4.32
C PHE A 454 -12.06 16.28 -2.96
N LYS A 455 -12.06 15.45 -1.90
CA LYS A 455 -12.44 15.86 -0.53
C LYS A 455 -11.26 15.98 0.41
N ASN A 456 -11.36 16.90 1.38
CA ASN A 456 -10.36 17.08 2.43
C ASN A 456 -10.53 16.08 3.59
N TYR A 457 -9.73 16.25 4.65
CA TYR A 457 -9.79 15.49 5.91
C TYR A 457 -11.19 15.41 6.57
N ALA A 458 -12.08 16.38 6.31
CA ALA A 458 -13.43 16.46 6.88
C ALA A 458 -14.51 15.92 5.92
N GLY A 459 -14.13 15.41 4.74
CA GLY A 459 -15.07 14.98 3.70
C GLY A 459 -15.71 16.13 2.91
N ASP A 460 -15.25 17.37 3.09
CA ASP A 460 -15.75 18.53 2.34
C ASP A 460 -15.10 18.55 0.93
N GLU A 461 -15.90 18.80 -0.11
CA GLU A 461 -15.41 18.94 -1.50
C GLU A 461 -14.50 20.17 -1.66
N ILE A 462 -13.26 19.95 -2.12
CA ILE A 462 -12.17 20.95 -2.24
C ILE A 462 -12.37 21.89 -3.44
N LEU A 463 -12.84 21.33 -4.55
CA LEU A 463 -13.20 22.04 -5.78
C LEU A 463 -14.53 21.46 -6.25
N SER A 464 -15.55 22.28 -6.45
CA SER A 464 -16.82 21.83 -7.04
C SER A 464 -16.63 21.36 -8.49
N GLN A 465 -17.58 20.59 -9.02
CA GLN A 465 -17.54 20.15 -10.44
C GLN A 465 -17.38 21.35 -11.41
N ALA A 466 -18.09 22.46 -11.17
CA ALA A 466 -18.00 23.65 -12.02
C ALA A 466 -16.60 24.31 -11.99
N GLU A 467 -15.89 24.22 -10.87
CA GLU A 467 -14.50 24.69 -10.74
C GLU A 467 -13.53 23.72 -11.41
N ARG A 468 -13.74 22.40 -11.27
CA ARG A 468 -12.99 21.37 -12.02
C ARG A 468 -13.15 21.55 -13.52
N ASP A 469 -14.36 21.81 -14.02
CA ASP A 469 -14.64 22.04 -15.44
C ASP A 469 -13.97 23.32 -15.96
N LYS A 470 -14.00 24.42 -15.19
CA LYS A 470 -13.25 25.64 -15.49
C LYS A 470 -11.73 25.41 -15.52
N ILE A 471 -11.19 24.62 -14.59
CA ILE A 471 -9.77 24.28 -14.56
C ILE A 471 -9.40 23.43 -15.77
N ALA A 472 -10.21 22.42 -16.12
CA ALA A 472 -10.00 21.57 -17.28
C ALA A 472 -10.04 22.35 -18.60
N ALA A 473 -11.02 23.26 -18.77
CA ALA A 473 -11.12 24.11 -19.95
C ALA A 473 -9.92 25.08 -20.10
N ASN A 474 -9.40 25.59 -18.98
CA ASN A 474 -8.26 26.51 -18.96
C ASN A 474 -6.90 25.79 -18.89
N ARG A 475 -6.87 24.46 -18.76
CA ARG A 475 -5.66 23.65 -18.54
C ARG A 475 -4.56 23.89 -19.60
N PRO A 476 -4.84 23.98 -20.91
CA PRO A 476 -3.81 24.24 -21.91
C PRO A 476 -3.05 25.56 -21.68
N VAL A 477 -3.74 26.59 -21.16
CA VAL A 477 -3.15 27.91 -20.84
C VAL A 477 -2.16 27.80 -19.68
N TYR A 478 -2.51 27.03 -18.64
CA TYR A 478 -1.60 26.76 -17.51
C TYR A 478 -0.40 25.92 -17.94
N GLU A 479 -0.62 24.85 -18.71
CA GLU A 479 0.44 23.95 -19.16
C GLU A 479 1.44 24.65 -20.09
N GLU A 480 0.97 25.52 -21.00
CA GLU A 480 1.86 26.27 -21.89
C GLU A 480 2.78 27.23 -21.10
N ALA A 481 2.22 27.99 -20.16
CA ALA A 481 2.98 28.98 -19.39
C ALA A 481 3.90 28.35 -18.33
N ALA A 482 3.49 27.24 -17.72
CA ALA A 482 4.28 26.51 -16.73
C ALA A 482 5.50 25.82 -17.38
N ARG A 483 5.31 25.26 -18.59
CA ARG A 483 6.38 24.62 -19.38
C ARG A 483 7.53 25.57 -19.70
N GLU A 484 7.25 26.85 -19.98
CA GLU A 484 8.29 27.86 -20.23
C GLU A 484 9.16 28.16 -19.01
N ASN A 485 8.71 27.80 -17.80
CA ASN A 485 9.35 28.16 -16.54
C ASN A 485 9.75 26.95 -15.67
N ASN A 486 9.64 25.73 -16.21
CA ASN A 486 10.00 24.46 -15.55
C ASN A 486 9.34 24.27 -14.17
N MET A 487 8.01 24.38 -14.11
CA MET A 487 7.20 24.18 -12.89
C MET A 487 5.89 23.40 -13.18
N PRO A 488 5.23 22.81 -12.17
CA PRO A 488 3.90 22.22 -12.31
C PRO A 488 2.83 23.23 -12.74
N TRP A 489 1.99 22.86 -13.72
CA TRP A 489 0.89 23.70 -14.18
C TRP A 489 -0.18 23.93 -13.10
N GLN A 490 -0.31 23.00 -12.15
CA GLN A 490 -1.22 23.09 -11.01
C GLN A 490 -0.98 24.34 -10.17
N ILE A 491 0.26 24.86 -10.09
CA ILE A 491 0.57 26.12 -9.39
C ILE A 491 -0.24 27.28 -10.00
N LEU A 492 -0.28 27.38 -11.33
CA LEU A 492 -0.97 28.46 -12.03
C LEU A 492 -2.50 28.32 -11.97
N ALA A 493 -3.01 27.08 -11.95
CA ALA A 493 -4.43 26.82 -11.71
C ALA A 493 -4.85 27.23 -10.29
N VAL A 494 -4.03 26.91 -9.28
CA VAL A 494 -4.26 27.25 -7.87
C VAL A 494 -4.20 28.76 -7.63
N LEU A 495 -3.22 29.46 -8.21
CA LEU A 495 -3.16 30.92 -8.12
C LEU A 495 -4.42 31.54 -8.76
N HIS A 496 -4.85 31.09 -9.93
CA HIS A 496 -6.09 31.59 -10.55
C HIS A 496 -7.35 31.30 -9.70
N TYR A 497 -7.39 30.18 -8.98
CA TYR A 497 -8.44 29.88 -8.01
C TYR A 497 -8.40 30.84 -6.80
N ARG A 498 -7.25 31.01 -6.16
CA ARG A 498 -7.08 31.85 -4.95
C ARG A 498 -7.25 33.34 -5.23
N GLU A 499 -6.74 33.83 -6.37
CA GLU A 499 -6.64 35.25 -6.68
C GLU A 499 -7.88 35.83 -7.38
N HIS A 500 -8.65 35.02 -8.11
CA HIS A 500 -9.81 35.52 -8.87
C HIS A 500 -10.92 34.48 -9.11
N SER A 501 -10.98 33.42 -8.30
CA SER A 501 -12.03 32.39 -8.35
C SER A 501 -12.27 31.79 -9.75
N LEU A 502 -11.18 31.56 -10.49
CA LEU A 502 -11.17 30.99 -11.84
C LEU A 502 -11.92 31.85 -12.89
N ASN A 503 -12.05 33.17 -12.67
CA ASN A 503 -12.69 34.07 -13.63
C ASN A 503 -11.69 34.60 -14.67
N VAL A 504 -11.93 34.28 -15.95
CA VAL A 504 -11.13 34.77 -17.09
C VAL A 504 -11.51 36.23 -17.42
N SER A 505 -11.18 37.15 -16.50
CA SER A 505 -11.53 38.57 -16.58
C SER A 505 -10.57 39.43 -15.74
N ASN A 506 -10.34 40.67 -16.14
CA ASN A 506 -9.60 41.63 -15.33
C ASN A 506 -10.50 42.23 -14.22
N PRO A 507 -10.08 42.22 -12.93
CA PRO A 507 -10.76 42.97 -11.88
C PRO A 507 -10.55 44.49 -12.02
N SER A 508 -11.43 45.27 -11.39
CA SER A 508 -11.42 46.75 -11.48
C SER A 508 -10.21 47.42 -10.82
N ASN A 509 -9.46 46.71 -9.98
CA ASN A 509 -8.23 47.19 -9.37
C ASN A 509 -7.04 47.25 -10.37
N GLY A 510 -7.16 46.66 -11.57
CA GLY A 510 -6.09 46.66 -12.58
C GLY A 510 -4.89 45.75 -12.28
N GLN A 511 -5.02 44.82 -11.33
CA GLN A 511 -3.96 43.88 -10.95
C GLN A 511 -3.96 42.58 -11.77
N GLY A 512 -4.96 42.41 -12.64
CA GLY A 512 -5.09 41.25 -13.54
C GLY A 512 -5.66 40.00 -12.87
N ILE A 513 -5.73 38.91 -13.62
CA ILE A 513 -6.33 37.63 -13.20
C ILE A 513 -5.61 37.01 -11.99
N TYR A 514 -4.34 37.36 -11.79
CA TYR A 514 -3.44 36.79 -10.77
C TYR A 514 -3.12 37.75 -9.61
N GLN A 515 -3.88 38.85 -9.45
CA GLN A 515 -3.62 39.94 -8.47
C GLN A 515 -2.13 40.32 -8.37
N LEU A 516 -1.49 40.67 -9.50
CA LEU A 516 -0.04 40.95 -9.54
C LEU A 516 0.30 42.33 -8.95
N TYR A 517 0.06 42.52 -7.66
CA TYR A 517 0.18 43.79 -6.93
C TYR A 517 1.54 44.48 -7.15
N SER A 518 2.65 43.79 -6.87
CA SER A 518 4.00 44.38 -6.98
C SER A 518 4.39 44.74 -8.42
N TYR A 519 4.00 43.90 -9.38
CA TYR A 519 4.28 44.12 -10.81
C TYR A 519 3.50 45.32 -11.39
N THR A 520 2.27 45.53 -10.91
CA THR A 520 1.37 46.61 -11.35
C THR A 520 1.40 47.86 -10.46
N SER A 521 2.14 47.82 -9.35
CA SER A 521 2.11 48.82 -8.27
C SER A 521 0.66 49.08 -7.80
N GLY A 522 -0.03 48.02 -7.38
CA GLY A 522 -1.46 48.07 -7.00
C GLY A 522 -2.38 48.53 -8.15
N GLY A 523 -2.03 48.20 -9.39
CA GLY A 523 -2.78 48.61 -10.58
C GLY A 523 -2.61 50.08 -11.01
N THR A 524 -1.61 50.80 -10.47
CA THR A 524 -1.38 52.23 -10.76
C THR A 524 -0.35 52.51 -11.86
N ASN A 525 0.58 51.58 -12.13
CA ASN A 525 1.65 51.78 -13.11
C ASN A 525 1.25 51.38 -14.55
N SER A 526 2.20 51.50 -15.50
CA SER A 526 2.01 51.17 -16.92
C SER A 526 1.76 49.69 -17.22
N ASN A 527 2.00 48.79 -16.27
CA ASN A 527 1.79 47.34 -16.42
C ASN A 527 0.38 46.91 -15.98
N ALA A 528 -0.44 47.84 -15.48
CA ALA A 528 -1.78 47.52 -14.98
C ALA A 528 -2.69 46.94 -16.08
N PHE A 529 -3.38 45.86 -15.75
CA PHE A 529 -4.23 45.11 -16.67
C PHE A 529 -5.59 45.78 -16.81
N LYS A 530 -5.74 46.63 -17.83
CA LYS A 530 -6.93 47.46 -18.09
C LYS A 530 -7.36 47.30 -19.57
N PRO A 531 -8.66 47.38 -19.90
CA PRO A 531 -9.80 47.62 -19.00
C PRO A 531 -10.15 46.39 -18.14
N ALA A 532 -11.04 46.60 -17.16
CA ALA A 532 -11.67 45.53 -16.40
C ALA A 532 -12.78 44.85 -17.22
N GLY A 533 -13.09 43.60 -16.90
CA GLY A 533 -14.06 42.76 -17.63
C GLY A 533 -13.43 41.54 -18.31
N PRO A 534 -14.21 40.74 -19.07
CA PRO A 534 -13.74 39.53 -19.72
C PRO A 534 -12.54 39.78 -20.64
N VAL A 535 -11.59 38.83 -20.67
CA VAL A 535 -10.42 38.87 -21.55
C VAL A 535 -10.45 37.74 -22.58
N THR A 536 -9.68 37.88 -23.66
CA THR A 536 -9.52 36.79 -24.65
C THR A 536 -8.56 35.73 -24.12
N THR A 537 -8.54 34.55 -24.75
CA THR A 537 -7.62 33.46 -24.40
C THR A 537 -6.16 33.88 -24.55
N GLU A 538 -5.83 34.71 -25.52
CA GLU A 538 -4.47 35.23 -25.75
C GLU A 538 -4.04 36.19 -24.63
N GLU A 539 -4.94 37.06 -24.17
CA GLU A 539 -4.67 37.97 -23.06
C GLU A 539 -4.59 37.21 -21.73
N PHE A 540 -5.44 36.21 -21.51
CA PHE A 540 -5.34 35.30 -20.37
C PHE A 540 -3.97 34.59 -20.36
N LEU A 541 -3.58 33.95 -21.47
CA LEU A 541 -2.27 33.32 -21.63
C LEU A 541 -1.11 34.29 -21.41
N ARG A 542 -1.20 35.53 -21.90
CA ARG A 542 -0.19 36.56 -21.66
C ARG A 542 -0.04 36.85 -20.16
N GLN A 543 -1.15 36.98 -19.44
CA GLN A 543 -1.13 37.18 -17.98
C GLN A 543 -0.60 35.95 -17.25
N THR A 544 -1.00 34.74 -17.64
CA THR A 544 -0.51 33.49 -17.06
C THR A 544 0.99 33.30 -17.27
N LYS A 545 1.56 33.67 -18.44
CA LYS A 545 3.01 33.66 -18.68
C LYS A 545 3.76 34.67 -17.82
N ILE A 546 3.20 35.87 -17.61
CA ILE A 546 3.77 36.86 -16.68
C ILE A 546 3.74 36.32 -15.24
N ALA A 547 2.63 35.72 -14.81
CA ALA A 547 2.51 35.11 -13.49
C ALA A 547 3.52 33.96 -13.29
N ALA A 548 3.64 33.04 -14.26
CA ALA A 548 4.61 31.94 -14.23
C ALA A 548 6.06 32.45 -14.14
N LYS A 549 6.40 33.49 -14.89
CA LYS A 549 7.70 34.15 -14.81
C LYS A 549 7.96 34.74 -13.42
N LEU A 550 7.00 35.46 -12.84
CA LEU A 550 7.14 36.05 -11.49
C LEU A 550 7.22 34.97 -10.39
N VAL A 551 6.45 33.87 -10.51
CA VAL A 551 6.60 32.69 -9.65
C VAL A 551 8.02 32.16 -9.71
N LYS A 552 8.60 32.03 -10.91
CA LYS A 552 9.96 31.49 -11.06
C LYS A 552 11.07 32.47 -10.67
N GLU A 553 10.88 33.78 -10.85
CA GLU A 553 11.93 34.78 -10.57
C GLU A 553 11.91 35.32 -9.14
N GLN A 554 10.72 35.40 -8.50
CA GLN A 554 10.54 36.14 -7.24
C GLN A 554 10.04 35.26 -6.08
N TYR A 555 9.07 34.37 -6.34
CA TYR A 555 8.37 33.66 -5.25
C TYR A 555 8.92 32.24 -5.01
N GLY A 556 9.40 31.55 -6.03
CA GLY A 556 10.00 30.22 -5.94
C GLY A 556 11.11 29.99 -6.96
N PRO A 557 12.23 30.75 -6.90
CA PRO A 557 13.41 30.48 -7.74
C PRO A 557 13.94 29.05 -7.58
N GLU A 558 13.78 28.46 -6.40
CA GLU A 558 14.11 27.06 -6.12
C GLU A 558 13.20 26.03 -6.81
N LEU A 559 11.98 26.37 -7.25
CA LEU A 559 11.02 25.41 -7.82
C LEU A 559 11.57 24.66 -9.05
N THR A 560 11.28 23.37 -9.12
CA THR A 560 11.55 22.48 -10.26
C THR A 560 10.22 22.01 -10.86
N ALA A 561 10.27 21.19 -11.92
CA ALA A 561 9.10 20.49 -12.44
C ALA A 561 8.50 19.50 -11.41
N ASN A 562 9.34 18.96 -10.51
CA ASN A 562 8.96 18.05 -9.43
C ASN A 562 9.45 18.64 -8.08
N PRO A 563 8.78 19.69 -7.56
CA PRO A 563 9.25 20.42 -6.37
C PRO A 563 8.98 19.63 -5.08
N ASP A 564 9.73 19.86 -3.99
CA ASP A 564 9.38 19.31 -2.68
C ASP A 564 8.19 20.05 -2.04
N SER A 565 7.51 19.43 -1.05
CA SER A 565 6.29 20.01 -0.44
C SER A 565 6.54 21.35 0.24
N ARG A 566 7.71 21.53 0.85
CA ARG A 566 8.12 22.77 1.52
C ARG A 566 8.37 23.87 0.50
N MET A 567 8.96 23.55 -0.66
CA MET A 567 9.19 24.50 -1.76
C MET A 567 7.87 25.03 -2.32
N VAL A 568 6.87 24.15 -2.51
CA VAL A 568 5.53 24.55 -2.98
C VAL A 568 4.81 25.41 -1.93
N LYS A 569 4.75 24.96 -0.67
CA LYS A 569 4.14 25.71 0.44
C LYS A 569 4.78 27.10 0.60
N LYS A 570 6.11 27.15 0.62
CA LYS A 570 6.89 28.40 0.75
C LYS A 570 6.69 29.34 -0.44
N MET A 571 6.58 28.83 -1.66
CA MET A 571 6.28 29.68 -2.82
C MET A 571 4.89 30.31 -2.70
N PHE A 572 3.84 29.55 -2.35
CA PHE A 572 2.51 30.13 -2.11
C PHE A 572 2.52 31.12 -0.93
N TYR A 573 3.33 30.85 0.09
CA TYR A 573 3.49 31.73 1.24
C TYR A 573 4.15 33.07 0.87
N ARG A 574 5.19 33.03 0.03
CA ARG A 574 5.85 34.22 -0.55
C ARG A 574 4.94 35.01 -1.49
N TYR A 575 4.16 34.31 -2.31
CA TYR A 575 3.17 34.94 -3.18
C TYR A 575 2.17 35.78 -2.36
N ASN A 576 1.76 35.28 -1.19
CA ASN A 576 0.87 35.97 -0.26
C ASN A 576 1.58 36.88 0.78
N GLY A 577 2.90 37.09 0.69
CA GLY A 577 3.64 38.08 1.49
C GLY A 577 4.18 37.65 2.86
N GLU A 578 4.30 36.35 3.13
CA GLU A 578 4.99 35.75 4.31
C GLU A 578 4.59 36.26 5.72
N ALA A 579 3.35 36.73 5.90
CA ALA A 579 2.96 37.51 7.09
C ALA A 579 2.46 36.72 8.33
N TYR A 580 2.48 35.38 8.32
CA TYR A 580 1.78 34.54 9.32
C TYR A 580 2.71 33.66 10.19
N GLN A 581 3.99 33.99 10.30
CA GLN A 581 4.96 33.16 11.05
C GLN A 581 4.58 33.03 12.53
N GLN A 582 4.26 34.15 13.21
CA GLN A 582 3.85 34.11 14.62
C GLN A 582 2.57 33.29 14.82
N GLN A 583 1.60 33.41 13.91
CA GLN A 583 0.37 32.62 13.96
C GLN A 583 0.65 31.11 13.84
N ALA A 584 1.65 30.70 13.06
CA ALA A 584 2.10 29.30 13.01
C ALA A 584 2.76 28.87 14.33
N LEU A 585 3.60 29.71 14.94
CA LEU A 585 4.23 29.45 16.23
C LEU A 585 3.19 29.36 17.36
N ASP A 586 2.19 30.23 17.38
CA ASP A 586 1.07 30.24 18.34
C ASP A 586 0.20 28.99 18.20
N MET A 587 0.13 28.42 16.98
CA MET A 587 -0.48 27.11 16.70
C MET A 587 0.45 25.94 17.07
N GLY A 588 1.67 26.17 17.54
CA GLY A 588 2.63 25.11 17.87
C GLY A 588 3.20 24.39 16.64
N PHE A 589 3.46 25.11 15.55
CA PHE A 589 4.37 24.67 14.48
C PHE A 589 5.80 25.13 14.80
N THR A 590 6.82 24.42 14.33
CA THR A 590 8.24 24.84 14.56
C THR A 590 8.58 26.12 13.77
N PRO A 591 9.67 26.84 14.08
CA PRO A 591 10.13 27.97 13.27
C PRO A 591 10.34 27.65 11.80
N GLU A 592 10.81 26.44 11.48
CA GLU A 592 11.02 25.96 10.11
C GLU A 592 9.67 25.77 9.39
N GLN A 593 8.70 25.15 10.06
CA GLN A 593 7.32 25.01 9.57
C GLN A 593 6.62 26.37 9.40
N ALA A 594 6.78 27.28 10.37
CA ALA A 594 6.31 28.66 10.28
C ALA A 594 6.91 29.40 9.07
N SER A 595 8.19 29.18 8.77
CA SER A 595 8.91 29.82 7.65
C SER A 595 8.46 29.38 6.26
N ILE A 596 7.70 28.27 6.14
CA ILE A 596 7.15 27.77 4.87
C ILE A 596 5.63 27.98 4.74
N GLY A 597 5.00 28.67 5.71
CA GLY A 597 3.59 29.06 5.63
C GLY A 597 2.60 28.10 6.29
N GLU A 598 3.03 27.22 7.19
CA GLU A 598 2.15 26.22 7.84
C GLU A 598 0.96 26.84 8.60
N GLY A 599 1.11 28.06 9.13
CA GLY A 599 0.05 28.88 9.75
C GLY A 599 -0.55 29.97 8.84
N SER A 600 -0.39 29.87 7.52
CA SER A 600 -1.01 30.78 6.56
C SER A 600 -2.40 30.27 6.14
N PRO A 601 -3.50 31.04 6.36
CA PRO A 601 -4.81 30.67 5.83
C PRO A 601 -4.81 30.57 4.29
N TYR A 602 -4.01 31.38 3.62
CA TYR A 602 -3.87 31.31 2.16
C TYR A 602 -3.27 29.97 1.69
N VAL A 603 -2.33 29.39 2.44
CA VAL A 603 -1.60 28.18 2.02
C VAL A 603 -2.25 26.90 2.54
N MET A 604 -2.64 26.87 3.82
CA MET A 604 -3.00 25.64 4.55
C MET A 604 -4.40 25.65 5.19
N SER A 605 -5.26 26.64 4.91
CA SER A 605 -6.64 26.60 5.42
C SER A 605 -7.36 25.31 5.00
N ARG A 606 -8.02 24.68 5.96
CA ARG A 606 -8.82 23.43 5.82
C ARG A 606 -8.01 22.20 5.36
N ALA A 607 -6.68 22.24 5.50
CA ALA A 607 -5.78 21.10 5.27
C ALA A 607 -6.00 19.96 6.28
N ASP A 608 -6.24 20.34 7.54
CA ASP A 608 -6.50 19.46 8.67
C ASP A 608 -7.40 20.17 9.72
N ALA A 609 -7.78 19.45 10.77
CA ALA A 609 -8.59 19.98 11.86
C ALA A 609 -7.92 21.12 12.67
N LYS A 610 -6.59 21.18 12.68
CA LYS A 610 -5.80 22.22 13.37
C LYS A 610 -5.82 23.54 12.59
N ARG A 611 -6.21 23.50 11.31
CA ARG A 611 -6.19 24.63 10.37
C ARG A 611 -7.54 24.87 9.68
N ASP A 612 -8.63 24.34 10.23
CA ASP A 612 -9.99 24.54 9.72
C ASP A 612 -10.83 25.41 10.68
N SER A 613 -10.80 26.72 10.45
CA SER A 613 -11.64 27.68 11.16
C SER A 613 -13.16 27.47 10.98
N THR A 614 -13.59 26.67 9.98
CA THR A 614 -15.03 26.43 9.74
C THR A 614 -15.64 25.43 10.73
N LYS A 615 -14.83 24.55 11.35
CA LYS A 615 -15.29 23.58 12.35
C LYS A 615 -15.25 24.11 13.79
N GLY A 616 -14.73 25.32 13.99
CA GLY A 616 -14.57 25.97 15.29
C GLY A 616 -13.33 25.49 16.07
N GLY A 617 -13.05 26.15 17.19
CA GLY A 617 -11.84 25.90 18.00
C GLY A 617 -10.63 26.77 17.63
N MET A 618 -10.64 27.40 16.46
CA MET A 618 -9.70 28.45 16.06
C MET A 618 -10.37 29.49 15.16
N SER A 619 -9.68 30.60 14.92
CA SER A 619 -10.05 31.62 13.94
C SER A 619 -8.78 32.30 13.42
N TRP A 620 -8.74 32.68 12.15
CA TRP A 620 -7.55 33.26 11.54
C TRP A 620 -7.42 34.77 11.81
N TYR A 621 -6.18 35.23 12.00
CA TYR A 621 -5.75 36.53 11.49
C TYR A 621 -5.43 36.37 9.99
N MET A 622 -6.02 37.22 9.16
CA MET A 622 -5.91 37.14 7.71
C MET A 622 -5.95 38.53 7.07
N TYR A 623 -5.12 38.75 6.06
CA TYR A 623 -5.30 39.84 5.10
C TYR A 623 -6.42 39.47 4.11
N VAL A 624 -7.47 40.28 4.08
CA VAL A 624 -8.66 40.10 3.22
C VAL A 624 -8.69 41.07 2.04
N GLY A 625 -7.67 41.92 1.93
CA GLY A 625 -7.42 42.82 0.81
C GLY A 625 -6.14 43.62 1.04
N ASP A 626 -5.76 44.45 0.07
CA ASP A 626 -4.54 45.28 0.12
C ASP A 626 -4.51 46.14 1.40
N HIS A 627 -3.56 45.84 2.29
CA HIS A 627 -3.39 46.48 3.61
C HIS A 627 -4.60 46.37 4.56
N GLN A 628 -5.55 45.47 4.26
CA GLN A 628 -6.73 45.22 5.08
C GLN A 628 -6.64 43.85 5.74
N SER A 629 -6.52 43.82 7.07
CA SER A 629 -6.53 42.59 7.85
C SER A 629 -7.68 42.53 8.84
N THR A 630 -8.01 41.32 9.26
CA THR A 630 -9.06 41.04 10.24
C THR A 630 -8.64 39.89 11.16
N THR A 631 -9.03 39.96 12.43
CA THR A 631 -8.92 38.89 13.43
C THR A 631 -10.29 38.21 13.59
N GLY A 632 -10.30 36.94 13.98
CA GLY A 632 -11.56 36.20 14.14
C GLY A 632 -12.16 35.69 12.82
N HIS A 633 -11.37 35.62 11.74
CA HIS A 633 -11.87 35.24 10.43
C HIS A 633 -12.05 33.72 10.30
N ASN A 634 -13.19 33.32 9.73
CA ASN A 634 -13.47 31.94 9.35
C ASN A 634 -13.30 31.79 7.83
N GLU A 635 -12.08 31.47 7.40
CA GLU A 635 -11.75 31.22 5.98
C GLU A 635 -12.50 29.96 5.53
N ARG A 636 -13.28 30.11 4.45
CA ARG A 636 -14.09 29.03 3.86
C ARG A 636 -13.42 28.43 2.64
N ASN A 637 -12.56 29.19 1.95
CA ASN A 637 -11.82 28.69 0.81
C ASN A 637 -10.73 27.74 1.28
N PHE A 638 -10.37 26.77 0.43
CA PHE A 638 -9.26 25.88 0.72
C PHE A 638 -7.93 26.60 0.52
N GLY A 639 -6.93 26.22 1.32
CA GLY A 639 -5.57 26.69 1.18
C GLY A 639 -4.97 26.27 -0.18
N ALA A 640 -4.15 27.12 -0.76
CA ALA A 640 -3.50 26.92 -2.04
C ALA A 640 -2.83 25.55 -2.17
N TYR A 641 -2.14 25.10 -1.11
CA TYR A 641 -1.46 23.82 -1.11
C TYR A 641 -2.43 22.61 -1.09
N VAL A 642 -3.58 22.74 -0.42
CA VAL A 642 -4.64 21.72 -0.42
C VAL A 642 -5.23 21.54 -1.82
N VAL A 643 -5.47 22.65 -2.53
CA VAL A 643 -5.98 22.63 -3.91
C VAL A 643 -4.92 22.13 -4.89
N TYR A 644 -3.64 22.47 -4.68
CA TYR A 644 -2.52 21.94 -5.46
C TYR A 644 -2.46 20.40 -5.42
N LEU A 645 -2.57 19.81 -4.23
CA LEU A 645 -2.61 18.37 -4.04
C LEU A 645 -3.87 17.74 -4.67
N ALA A 646 -5.03 18.39 -4.59
CA ALA A 646 -6.27 17.92 -5.24
C ALA A 646 -6.18 17.87 -6.76
N LEU A 647 -5.42 18.77 -7.38
CA LEU A 647 -5.12 18.76 -8.82
C LEU A 647 -3.99 17.79 -9.21
N GLY A 648 -3.55 16.94 -8.27
CA GLY A 648 -2.46 15.98 -8.47
C GLY A 648 -1.09 16.62 -8.65
N GLY A 649 -0.84 17.73 -7.96
CA GLY A 649 0.48 18.36 -7.91
C GLY A 649 1.49 17.49 -7.15
N PHE A 650 2.60 17.14 -7.81
CA PHE A 650 3.66 16.33 -7.23
C PHE A 650 4.37 17.05 -6.08
N THR A 651 4.76 16.30 -5.03
CA THR A 651 5.74 16.77 -4.04
C THR A 651 6.79 15.70 -3.73
N ASP A 652 7.96 15.81 -4.36
CA ASP A 652 9.03 14.82 -4.19
C ASP A 652 9.74 15.04 -2.84
N ASN A 653 9.37 14.22 -1.86
CA ASN A 653 10.14 14.02 -0.62
C ASN A 653 10.82 12.64 -0.60
N SER A 654 10.87 11.97 -1.76
CA SER A 654 11.36 10.62 -1.94
C SER A 654 12.89 10.58 -1.99
N GLY A 655 13.50 10.08 -0.91
CA GLY A 655 14.89 9.60 -0.90
C GLY A 655 15.10 8.34 -1.75
N THR A 656 14.55 8.30 -2.96
CA THR A 656 14.66 7.20 -3.93
C THR A 656 15.95 7.33 -4.73
N SER A 657 17.08 7.18 -4.03
CA SER A 657 18.39 6.92 -4.64
C SER A 657 18.93 5.61 -4.09
N GLY A 658 18.60 4.50 -4.75
CA GLY A 658 19.17 3.18 -4.47
C GLY A 658 18.17 2.06 -4.17
N CYS A 659 17.46 1.56 -5.19
CA CYS A 659 16.97 0.18 -5.28
C CYS A 659 16.59 -0.15 -6.74
N SER A 660 17.58 -0.54 -7.56
CA SER A 660 17.37 -1.19 -8.86
C SER A 660 18.15 -2.52 -8.90
N SER A 661 17.57 -3.52 -9.57
CA SER A 661 18.01 -4.93 -9.63
C SER A 661 17.91 -5.71 -8.30
N SER A 662 17.41 -6.96 -8.24
CA SER A 662 16.72 -7.83 -9.21
C SER A 662 15.87 -8.87 -8.43
N ASN A 663 14.83 -9.54 -8.96
CA ASN A 663 14.39 -9.74 -10.34
C ASN A 663 12.87 -9.55 -10.51
N SER A 664 12.48 -9.30 -11.76
CA SER A 664 11.25 -9.66 -12.51
C SER A 664 10.29 -10.67 -11.84
N GLN A 665 8.95 -10.57 -11.91
CA GLN A 665 7.99 -9.82 -12.75
C GLN A 665 6.55 -10.07 -12.20
N PRO A 666 5.43 -9.51 -12.72
CA PRO A 666 5.11 -8.14 -13.14
C PRO A 666 4.06 -7.47 -12.20
N GLY A 667 4.13 -6.15 -11.99
CA GLY A 667 2.98 -5.40 -11.44
C GLY A 667 3.33 -4.18 -10.59
N THR A 668 2.67 -3.06 -10.89
CA THR A 668 2.61 -1.81 -10.10
C THR A 668 3.95 -1.14 -9.75
N GLY A 669 4.54 -0.45 -10.73
CA GLY A 669 5.53 0.60 -10.51
C GLY A 669 5.38 1.74 -11.53
N GLY A 670 4.95 2.92 -11.10
CA GLY A 670 5.24 4.20 -11.77
C GLY A 670 4.84 4.42 -13.24
N TYR A 671 3.59 4.14 -13.65
CA TYR A 671 3.11 4.53 -15.00
C TYR A 671 1.85 5.40 -14.93
N SER A 672 1.98 6.67 -15.35
CA SER A 672 0.83 7.54 -15.63
C SER A 672 1.10 8.37 -16.89
N GLY A 673 0.30 8.14 -17.92
CA GLY A 673 0.37 8.80 -19.21
C GLY A 673 -0.72 8.23 -20.10
N GLY A 674 -1.49 9.09 -20.78
CA GLY A 674 -2.55 8.65 -21.69
C GLY A 674 -1.99 7.75 -22.79
N GLY A 675 -2.71 6.68 -23.12
CA GLY A 675 -2.29 5.69 -24.11
C GLY A 675 -2.68 4.25 -23.75
N HIS A 676 -2.23 3.28 -24.54
CA HIS A 676 -2.62 1.88 -24.46
C HIS A 676 -1.68 1.09 -23.52
N GLN A 677 -1.86 1.31 -22.21
CA GLN A 677 -0.95 0.93 -21.11
C GLN A 677 -0.34 -0.49 -21.20
N VAL A 678 -1.11 -1.51 -21.59
CA VAL A 678 -0.60 -2.90 -21.68
C VAL A 678 0.47 -3.08 -22.77
N ILE A 679 0.40 -2.33 -23.88
CA ILE A 679 1.44 -2.35 -24.93
C ILE A 679 2.74 -1.78 -24.36
N SER A 680 2.64 -0.66 -23.63
CA SER A 680 3.80 0.02 -23.06
C SER A 680 4.49 -0.83 -21.98
N GLN A 681 3.72 -1.41 -21.06
CA GLN A 681 4.26 -2.28 -20.01
C GLN A 681 4.99 -3.48 -20.64
N THR A 682 4.35 -4.20 -21.58
CA THR A 682 4.98 -5.33 -22.26
C THR A 682 6.18 -4.92 -23.13
N ALA A 683 6.20 -3.72 -23.72
CA ALA A 683 7.37 -3.23 -24.44
C ALA A 683 8.59 -3.03 -23.51
N VAL A 684 8.35 -2.46 -22.32
CA VAL A 684 9.39 -2.27 -21.31
C VAL A 684 9.84 -3.62 -20.77
N ASP A 685 8.93 -4.48 -20.30
CA ASP A 685 9.24 -5.76 -19.66
C ASP A 685 10.11 -6.73 -20.50
N LEU A 686 10.13 -6.54 -21.81
CA LEU A 686 10.91 -7.35 -22.77
C LEU A 686 12.23 -6.67 -23.21
N ALA A 687 12.47 -5.40 -22.89
CA ALA A 687 13.60 -4.63 -23.38
C ALA A 687 14.70 -4.37 -22.33
N TRP A 688 15.92 -4.07 -22.78
CA TRP A 688 16.99 -3.56 -21.90
C TRP A 688 16.82 -2.06 -21.61
N HIS A 689 17.16 -1.62 -20.40
CA HIS A 689 16.87 -0.27 -19.93
C HIS A 689 18.11 0.61 -19.80
N ARG A 690 18.18 1.74 -20.50
CA ARG A 690 19.34 2.65 -20.38
C ARG A 690 19.50 3.23 -18.98
N TYR A 691 18.40 3.47 -18.27
CA TYR A 691 18.42 4.01 -16.92
C TYR A 691 18.96 3.04 -15.86
N ASP A 692 18.94 1.72 -16.10
CA ASP A 692 19.50 0.74 -15.17
C ASP A 692 21.01 0.51 -15.35
N MET A 693 21.69 1.21 -16.27
CA MET A 693 23.15 1.08 -16.45
C MET A 693 23.96 1.43 -15.19
N GLU A 694 23.46 2.32 -14.33
CA GLU A 694 24.14 2.73 -13.09
C GLU A 694 23.99 1.70 -11.96
N THR A 695 22.99 0.84 -12.03
CA THR A 695 22.52 0.01 -10.91
C THR A 695 22.56 -1.50 -11.22
N ASP A 696 22.37 -1.92 -12.47
CA ASP A 696 22.51 -3.29 -12.93
C ASP A 696 23.79 -3.49 -13.76
N SER A 697 24.65 -4.40 -13.28
CA SER A 697 25.87 -4.81 -13.96
C SER A 697 25.63 -5.59 -15.27
N ALA A 698 24.52 -6.33 -15.40
CA ALA A 698 24.20 -7.07 -16.62
C ALA A 698 23.76 -6.11 -17.73
N THR A 699 22.88 -5.16 -17.41
CA THR A 699 22.49 -4.04 -18.27
C THR A 699 23.70 -3.19 -18.67
N ARG A 700 24.59 -2.84 -17.74
CA ARG A 700 25.85 -2.15 -18.05
C ARG A 700 26.73 -2.94 -19.01
N ALA A 701 26.84 -4.26 -18.83
CA ALA A 701 27.58 -5.14 -19.73
C ALA A 701 26.93 -5.25 -21.12
N TYR A 702 25.60 -5.26 -21.19
CA TYR A 702 24.86 -5.21 -22.46
C TYR A 702 25.15 -3.92 -23.22
N PHE A 703 24.98 -2.75 -22.59
CA PHE A 703 25.16 -1.45 -23.24
C PHE A 703 26.62 -1.07 -23.54
N SER A 704 27.59 -1.70 -22.88
CA SER A 704 29.03 -1.60 -23.22
C SER A 704 29.50 -2.66 -24.22
N GLY A 705 28.70 -3.68 -24.51
CA GLY A 705 28.98 -4.75 -25.46
C GLY A 705 28.38 -4.54 -26.85
N GLY A 706 28.37 -5.61 -27.65
CA GLY A 706 27.83 -5.62 -29.02
C GLY A 706 26.30 -5.50 -29.13
N ARG A 707 25.56 -5.35 -28.02
CA ARG A 707 24.11 -5.14 -27.92
C ARG A 707 23.22 -6.15 -28.70
N LYS A 708 23.72 -7.37 -28.98
CA LYS A 708 22.96 -8.41 -29.72
C LYS A 708 22.13 -9.33 -28.84
N ASN A 709 22.42 -9.40 -27.54
CA ASN A 709 21.81 -10.39 -26.66
C ASN A 709 20.43 -9.90 -26.18
N PRO A 710 19.36 -10.69 -26.34
CA PRO A 710 18.03 -10.33 -25.83
C PRO A 710 18.00 -10.39 -24.30
N THR A 711 16.96 -9.80 -23.70
CA THR A 711 16.58 -10.15 -22.33
C THR A 711 16.11 -11.62 -22.28
N PRO A 712 16.20 -12.29 -21.11
CA PRO A 712 15.59 -13.61 -20.92
C PRO A 712 14.08 -13.58 -21.18
N ALA A 713 13.40 -12.53 -20.72
CA ALA A 713 11.96 -12.33 -20.89
C ALA A 713 11.54 -12.26 -22.36
N TYR A 714 12.25 -11.49 -23.21
CA TYR A 714 11.95 -11.43 -24.65
C TYR A 714 12.18 -12.77 -25.36
N SER A 715 13.23 -13.49 -24.96
CA SER A 715 13.53 -14.83 -25.48
C SER A 715 12.41 -15.84 -25.16
N GLU A 716 11.77 -15.69 -24.00
CA GLU A 716 10.62 -16.50 -23.60
C GLU A 716 9.33 -16.05 -24.28
N ALA A 717 9.07 -14.75 -24.37
CA ALA A 717 7.91 -14.19 -25.05
C ALA A 717 7.85 -14.64 -26.52
N GLN A 718 8.97 -14.59 -27.26
CA GLN A 718 9.06 -15.13 -28.63
C GLN A 718 8.60 -16.60 -28.72
N ARG A 719 9.02 -17.46 -27.77
CA ARG A 719 8.60 -18.87 -27.73
C ARG A 719 7.11 -19.00 -27.41
N LYS A 720 6.62 -18.23 -26.44
CA LYS A 720 5.23 -18.27 -25.98
C LYS A 720 4.22 -17.85 -27.05
N VAL A 721 4.56 -16.85 -27.88
CA VAL A 721 3.71 -16.38 -29.00
C VAL A 721 3.98 -17.10 -30.32
N GLY A 722 4.91 -18.06 -30.36
CA GLY A 722 5.27 -18.80 -31.58
C GLY A 722 6.06 -18.00 -32.63
N ASN A 723 6.53 -16.79 -32.31
CA ASN A 723 7.27 -15.90 -33.22
C ASN A 723 8.77 -15.89 -32.88
N VAL A 724 9.41 -17.05 -33.03
CA VAL A 724 10.84 -17.23 -32.76
C VAL A 724 11.67 -16.86 -33.99
N GLY A 725 12.77 -16.11 -33.81
CA GLY A 725 13.71 -15.80 -34.89
C GLY A 725 14.79 -14.81 -34.48
N ASP A 726 15.25 -13.99 -35.43
CA ASP A 726 16.24 -12.95 -35.16
C ASP A 726 15.72 -11.99 -34.07
N VAL A 727 16.46 -11.94 -32.97
CA VAL A 727 16.16 -11.15 -31.76
C VAL A 727 16.43 -9.66 -31.94
N THR A 728 17.13 -9.27 -33.01
CA THR A 728 17.39 -7.87 -33.37
C THR A 728 16.32 -7.31 -34.33
N ASP A 729 15.44 -8.15 -34.86
CA ASP A 729 14.35 -7.76 -35.76
C ASP A 729 13.33 -6.85 -35.05
N CYS A 730 13.20 -5.62 -35.55
CA CYS A 730 12.29 -4.60 -35.01
C CYS A 730 10.82 -4.96 -35.21
N GLY A 731 10.47 -5.58 -36.34
CA GLY A 731 9.13 -6.07 -36.62
C GLY A 731 8.76 -7.20 -35.67
N ARG A 732 9.65 -8.17 -35.49
CA ARG A 732 9.44 -9.26 -34.52
C ARG A 732 9.24 -8.72 -33.10
N PHE A 733 10.03 -7.74 -32.67
CA PHE A 733 9.87 -7.15 -31.33
C PHE A 733 8.47 -6.57 -31.12
N VAL A 734 8.01 -5.68 -32.00
CA VAL A 734 6.69 -5.04 -31.86
C VAL A 734 5.56 -6.06 -31.99
N SER A 735 5.71 -7.03 -32.89
CA SER A 735 4.77 -8.15 -33.02
C SER A 735 4.66 -8.97 -31.72
N VAL A 736 5.78 -9.37 -31.13
CA VAL A 736 5.81 -10.12 -29.87
C VAL A 736 5.18 -9.32 -28.73
N VAL A 737 5.38 -8.01 -28.68
CA VAL A 737 4.72 -7.13 -27.70
C VAL A 737 3.19 -7.14 -27.90
N LEU A 738 2.69 -6.98 -29.13
CA LEU A 738 1.26 -6.91 -29.41
C LEU A 738 0.52 -8.23 -29.14
N HIS A 739 1.16 -9.38 -29.43
CA HIS A 739 0.63 -10.70 -29.07
C HIS A 739 0.72 -10.96 -27.56
N SER A 740 1.86 -10.65 -26.92
CA SER A 740 2.08 -10.95 -25.48
C SER A 740 1.22 -10.08 -24.56
N SER A 741 0.92 -8.85 -24.98
CA SER A 741 -0.02 -7.94 -24.28
C SER A 741 -1.49 -8.24 -24.60
N GLY A 742 -1.78 -9.05 -25.62
CA GLY A 742 -3.12 -9.31 -26.14
C GLY A 742 -3.78 -8.14 -26.88
N ALA A 743 -3.06 -7.04 -27.10
CA ALA A 743 -3.62 -5.81 -27.69
C ALA A 743 -3.95 -5.95 -29.19
N ASP A 744 -3.19 -6.77 -29.92
CA ASP A 744 -3.56 -7.26 -31.24
C ASP A 744 -2.98 -8.69 -31.46
N PRO A 745 -3.77 -9.75 -31.21
CA PRO A 745 -3.36 -11.14 -31.43
C PRO A 745 -3.25 -11.55 -32.92
N ASN A 746 -3.62 -10.69 -33.87
CA ASN A 746 -3.58 -10.97 -35.31
C ASN A 746 -2.51 -10.14 -36.04
N PHE A 747 -1.72 -9.35 -35.31
CA PHE A 747 -0.68 -8.50 -35.89
C PHE A 747 0.34 -9.36 -36.68
N PRO A 748 0.90 -8.90 -37.81
CA PRO A 748 1.83 -9.73 -38.58
C PRO A 748 3.07 -10.14 -37.77
N PRO A 749 3.62 -11.36 -37.95
CA PRO A 749 4.74 -11.84 -37.16
C PRO A 749 6.05 -11.08 -37.46
N VAL A 750 6.31 -10.76 -38.71
CA VAL A 750 7.52 -10.07 -39.20
C VAL A 750 7.20 -9.25 -40.46
N ASP A 751 8.24 -8.75 -41.11
CA ASP A 751 8.18 -7.97 -42.37
C ASP A 751 7.43 -6.64 -42.22
N THR A 752 8.18 -5.64 -41.74
CA THR A 752 7.70 -4.28 -41.56
C THR A 752 7.12 -3.69 -42.84
N THR A 753 7.72 -3.98 -44.01
CA THR A 753 7.40 -3.31 -45.28
C THR A 753 6.24 -3.97 -46.02
N GLY A 754 6.29 -5.29 -46.23
CA GLY A 754 5.28 -6.02 -47.01
C GLY A 754 4.05 -6.45 -46.19
N SER A 755 4.19 -6.55 -44.87
CA SER A 755 3.16 -7.12 -44.00
C SER A 755 2.62 -6.11 -42.98
N MET A 756 3.48 -5.49 -42.15
CA MET A 756 3.02 -4.62 -41.05
C MET A 756 2.51 -3.25 -41.50
N VAL A 757 3.23 -2.55 -42.39
CA VAL A 757 2.74 -1.29 -42.99
C VAL A 757 1.38 -1.50 -43.67
N PRO A 758 1.17 -2.50 -44.54
CA PRO A 758 -0.15 -2.74 -45.13
C PRO A 758 -1.22 -3.21 -44.13
N TYR A 759 -0.84 -3.91 -43.06
CA TYR A 759 -1.78 -4.30 -41.99
C TYR A 759 -2.31 -3.08 -41.25
N LEU A 760 -1.43 -2.25 -40.67
CA LEU A 760 -1.82 -1.03 -39.96
C LEU A 760 -2.62 -0.07 -40.85
N ASN A 761 -2.26 0.04 -42.13
CA ASN A 761 -3.01 0.87 -43.08
C ASN A 761 -4.40 0.32 -43.45
N ARG A 762 -4.64 -1.00 -43.37
CA ARG A 762 -5.96 -1.62 -43.62
C ARG A 762 -6.84 -1.65 -42.37
N HIS A 763 -6.27 -1.93 -41.21
CA HIS A 763 -7.00 -2.17 -39.96
C HIS A 763 -7.34 -0.86 -39.20
N ARG A 764 -8.00 0.07 -39.89
CA ARG A 764 -8.40 1.38 -39.34
C ARG A 764 -9.54 1.30 -38.32
N GLU A 765 -10.23 0.17 -38.27
CA GLU A 765 -11.14 -0.21 -37.20
C GLU A 765 -10.41 -0.54 -35.89
N LEU A 766 -9.14 -0.96 -35.94
CA LEU A 766 -8.30 -1.24 -34.77
C LEU A 766 -7.36 -0.08 -34.42
N TYR A 767 -6.93 0.71 -35.41
CA TYR A 767 -5.92 1.77 -35.24
C TYR A 767 -6.35 3.12 -35.83
N ASP A 768 -6.13 4.21 -35.09
CA ASP A 768 -6.14 5.58 -35.64
C ASP A 768 -4.77 5.94 -36.22
N GLU A 769 -4.75 6.65 -37.35
CA GLU A 769 -3.53 7.37 -37.76
C GLU A 769 -3.45 8.69 -37.01
N ILE A 770 -2.28 8.96 -36.42
CA ILE A 770 -1.96 10.27 -35.89
C ILE A 770 -1.07 10.98 -36.92
N PRO A 771 -1.43 12.20 -37.37
CA PRO A 771 -0.60 12.94 -38.33
C PRO A 771 0.79 13.22 -37.79
N ASN A 772 1.83 12.75 -38.49
CA ASN A 772 3.21 13.09 -38.14
C ASN A 772 3.55 14.48 -38.70
N THR A 773 3.40 15.50 -37.85
CA THR A 773 3.77 16.90 -38.12
C THR A 773 5.21 17.24 -37.70
N GLY A 774 5.96 16.26 -37.19
CA GLY A 774 7.24 16.48 -36.49
C GLY A 774 7.08 16.92 -35.02
N ASP A 775 5.85 17.12 -34.54
CA ASP A 775 5.56 17.38 -33.13
C ASP A 775 5.45 16.07 -32.34
N THR A 776 6.24 15.90 -31.29
CA THR A 776 6.16 14.73 -30.39
C THR A 776 5.08 14.86 -29.32
N SER A 777 4.43 16.02 -29.15
CA SER A 777 3.37 16.24 -28.16
C SER A 777 2.09 15.45 -28.46
N VAL A 778 1.84 15.13 -29.74
CA VAL A 778 0.69 14.33 -30.18
C VAL A 778 0.80 12.85 -29.81
N LEU A 779 1.99 12.41 -29.39
CA LEU A 779 2.30 11.02 -29.08
C LEU A 779 1.79 10.60 -27.70
N GLN A 780 1.40 9.34 -27.60
CA GLN A 780 0.93 8.70 -26.39
C GLN A 780 1.66 7.38 -26.14
N SER A 781 1.59 6.90 -24.90
CA SER A 781 2.24 5.64 -24.52
C SER A 781 1.56 4.47 -25.23
N GLY A 782 2.32 3.65 -25.95
CA GLY A 782 1.80 2.54 -26.76
C GLY A 782 1.53 2.90 -28.23
N ASP A 783 1.83 4.13 -28.67
CA ASP A 783 1.82 4.47 -30.09
C ASP A 783 2.90 3.68 -30.86
N ILE A 784 2.53 3.22 -32.06
CA ILE A 784 3.39 2.49 -32.98
C ILE A 784 3.89 3.48 -34.05
N LEU A 785 5.22 3.62 -34.15
CA LEU A 785 5.87 4.43 -35.18
C LEU A 785 6.44 3.48 -36.23
N ILE A 786 5.95 3.57 -37.47
CA ILE A 786 6.32 2.66 -38.56
C ILE A 786 6.70 3.40 -39.84
N VAL A 787 7.74 2.91 -40.52
CA VAL A 787 8.19 3.34 -41.84
C VAL A 787 8.63 2.09 -42.61
N PRO A 788 8.61 2.05 -43.95
CA PRO A 788 9.21 0.93 -44.68
C PRO A 788 10.61 0.58 -44.16
N GLY A 789 10.77 -0.66 -43.70
CA GLY A 789 12.00 -1.20 -43.12
C GLY A 789 12.24 -0.95 -41.62
N HIS A 790 11.45 -0.15 -40.89
CA HIS A 790 11.65 0.00 -39.43
C HIS A 790 10.37 0.33 -38.64
N ILE A 791 10.26 -0.20 -37.42
CA ILE A 791 9.10 -0.06 -36.53
C ILE A 791 9.55 0.00 -35.06
N LYS A 792 8.85 0.79 -34.25
CA LYS A 792 9.14 0.98 -32.82
C LYS A 792 7.90 1.40 -32.04
N LEU A 793 8.00 1.33 -30.72
CA LEU A 793 6.96 1.75 -29.78
C LEU A 793 7.38 3.00 -29.02
N VAL A 794 6.42 3.88 -28.75
CA VAL A 794 6.57 4.98 -27.80
C VAL A 794 6.09 4.52 -26.42
N VAL A 795 6.83 4.84 -25.37
CA VAL A 795 6.46 4.53 -23.99
C VAL A 795 6.69 5.73 -23.09
N ASN A 796 5.83 5.96 -22.11
CA ASN A 796 6.11 6.92 -21.04
C ASN A 796 6.82 6.18 -19.88
N ILE A 797 8.04 6.58 -19.55
CA ILE A 797 8.80 6.08 -18.39
C ILE A 797 9.20 7.30 -17.56
N ASN A 798 8.84 7.31 -16.28
CA ASN A 798 9.12 8.40 -15.33
C ASN A 798 8.68 9.79 -15.84
N GLY A 799 7.54 9.87 -16.53
CA GLY A 799 7.00 11.13 -17.08
C GLY A 799 7.57 11.52 -18.46
N HIS A 800 8.57 10.80 -18.97
CA HIS A 800 9.21 11.09 -20.26
C HIS A 800 8.81 10.10 -21.34
N LEU A 801 8.48 10.60 -22.54
CA LEU A 801 8.31 9.76 -23.73
C LEU A 801 9.67 9.28 -24.23
N GLN A 802 9.85 7.96 -24.22
CA GLN A 802 11.01 7.23 -24.73
C GLN A 802 10.57 6.35 -25.91
N GLU A 803 11.53 5.92 -26.74
CA GLU A 803 11.29 4.88 -27.74
C GLU A 803 11.84 3.54 -27.27
N VAL A 804 11.10 2.45 -27.57
CA VAL A 804 11.55 1.07 -27.36
C VAL A 804 11.58 0.37 -28.71
N GLN A 805 12.74 -0.17 -29.08
CA GLN A 805 12.96 -0.80 -30.36
C GLN A 805 14.09 -1.82 -30.31
N ALA A 806 14.01 -2.85 -31.15
CA ALA A 806 15.18 -3.53 -31.67
C ALA A 806 15.63 -2.86 -32.97
N SER A 807 16.79 -3.22 -33.51
CA SER A 807 17.27 -2.76 -34.81
C SER A 807 17.91 -3.93 -35.54
N LEU A 808 17.40 -4.31 -36.72
CA LEU A 808 17.83 -5.52 -37.41
C LEU A 808 19.32 -5.47 -37.73
N TYR A 809 20.08 -6.49 -37.29
CA TYR A 809 21.54 -6.53 -37.29
C TYR A 809 22.23 -5.38 -36.51
N GLY A 810 21.48 -4.55 -35.79
CA GLY A 810 21.92 -3.40 -34.99
C GLY A 810 21.95 -3.71 -33.49
N HIS A 811 20.79 -3.99 -32.87
CA HIS A 811 20.69 -4.34 -31.45
C HIS A 811 19.39 -5.10 -31.11
N ALA A 812 19.39 -5.80 -29.98
CA ALA A 812 18.20 -6.38 -29.37
C ALA A 812 17.27 -5.28 -28.80
N PRO A 813 16.06 -5.60 -28.30
CA PRO A 813 15.14 -4.58 -27.80
C PRO A 813 15.71 -3.80 -26.61
N GLU A 814 15.65 -2.48 -26.69
CA GLU A 814 16.14 -1.58 -25.64
C GLU A 814 15.40 -0.24 -25.66
N THR A 815 15.45 0.49 -24.55
CA THR A 815 14.93 1.86 -24.43
C THR A 815 15.91 2.91 -24.95
N SER A 816 15.38 4.05 -25.38
CA SER A 816 16.16 5.24 -25.75
C SER A 816 15.44 6.53 -25.35
N ASP A 817 16.18 7.45 -24.73
CA ASP A 817 15.67 8.68 -24.09
C ASP A 817 15.15 9.75 -25.08
N ARG A 818 15.04 9.43 -26.37
CA ARG A 818 14.61 10.35 -27.43
C ARG A 818 13.72 9.63 -28.44
N VAL A 819 12.47 10.06 -28.55
CA VAL A 819 11.59 9.63 -29.65
C VAL A 819 11.90 10.43 -30.91
N ASN A 820 12.42 9.78 -31.95
CA ASN A 820 12.63 10.43 -33.26
C ASN A 820 11.47 10.15 -34.23
N LEU A 821 10.81 11.20 -34.74
CA LEU A 821 9.72 11.13 -35.72
C LEU A 821 10.17 10.97 -37.18
N THR A 822 11.46 10.83 -37.43
CA THR A 822 12.04 10.63 -38.77
C THR A 822 13.03 9.46 -38.81
N HIS A 823 13.17 8.87 -39.99
CA HIS A 823 14.13 7.81 -40.33
C HIS A 823 14.79 8.13 -41.68
N SER A 824 15.87 7.41 -42.03
CA SER A 824 16.49 7.49 -43.37
C SER A 824 15.55 7.12 -44.52
N HIS A 825 14.40 6.49 -44.22
CA HIS A 825 13.38 6.09 -45.19
C HIS A 825 12.17 7.03 -45.23
N GLY A 826 12.18 8.13 -44.46
CA GLY A 826 11.10 9.12 -44.40
C GLY A 826 10.61 9.42 -42.99
N ALA A 827 9.54 10.21 -42.88
CA ALA A 827 8.80 10.37 -41.63
C ALA A 827 8.05 9.09 -41.27
N TYR A 828 7.96 8.73 -39.98
CA TYR A 828 7.14 7.59 -39.55
C TYR A 828 5.65 7.89 -39.75
N GLN A 829 4.86 6.91 -40.18
CA GLN A 829 3.44 6.88 -39.85
C GLN A 829 3.28 6.57 -38.37
N ILE A 830 2.35 7.23 -37.68
CA ILE A 830 2.06 7.01 -36.27
C ILE A 830 0.68 6.34 -36.18
N PHE A 831 0.60 5.20 -35.51
CA PHE A 831 -0.64 4.46 -35.30
C PHE A 831 -0.92 4.29 -33.82
N ARG A 832 -2.14 4.64 -33.39
CA ARG A 832 -2.63 4.46 -32.03
C ARG A 832 -3.67 3.34 -31.99
N ARG A 833 -3.48 2.34 -31.11
CA ARG A 833 -4.47 1.28 -30.92
C ARG A 833 -5.71 1.85 -30.22
N LYS A 834 -6.88 1.62 -30.81
CA LYS A 834 -8.19 1.96 -30.24
C LYS A 834 -8.50 1.13 -29.00
N SER A 835 -9.06 1.78 -27.99
CA SER A 835 -9.55 1.17 -26.74
C SER A 835 -10.63 0.10 -26.99
#